data_AF-A0A7V5KGR2-F1
#
_entry.id   AF-A0A7V5KGR2-F1
#
_cell.length_a   1.000
_cell.length_b   1.000
_cell.length_c   1.000
_cell.angle_alpha   90.00
_cell.angle_beta   90.00
_cell.angle_gamma   90.00
#
_symmetry.space_group_name_H-M   'P 1'
#
loop_
_entity.id
_entity.type
_entity.pdbx_description
1 polymer ?
#
loop_
_entity_poly.entity_id
_entity_poly.type
_entity_poly.pdbx_seq_one_letter_code
_entity_poly.pdbx_strand_id
1 'polypeptide(L)'
;MRRRRPSCPHARGAAKCLLALVLLLVSASGRLYADECGKVDVQFRGIDLTRAKWFVSSDLPPSATPNEVLSRAAVTTPTQLFNLGSRSAVTLFTIIEVPGQTAFGAELTIGDLEGDDETYFNGQIVGKTSGRGITDTGVPRSYYIPPTAFREGQNVLAIQLRGCFGRSVVGIRRTPLTIGFIPRPPEATSLPIGVSVATTIPELQAREAILAVDPDSSGALVQRKRASFGRFGLLFTDGLPAVSEVGPTHIKNRFSPAFRVVLDAVSSCEVVRDKSESGIDGWHKLVRVNATYRDKPVQYTALTHVFYPGIVWRLEEGSAFVCATQSEGGAPETYLIPPHDIASVAGLKSEDGIFACLMLGPGQQTAPAIVLVTGGIANMTRTAERVVLSVTRLPKSKARPQIAIFYPYGIRGFELPRAAENYSEVVSFLEPSRPVSATLREWLRMGANIPNAVDEYFHVLEDSKRVRIYQLARYENCLGNSAALPPFLVIPPQLTFAKNSFKYPVDSRETTLTGVLTFSGELFALLPDDATASGPLRKKKMPLSRAASDLVVWHYDLPIPPLEERALLNVAEEENLKSLLNESVSDVATTCVGPGVDVLYKGRTQAFQAFSLLSQENREKLTANSRAVIPAYLQNGVWYDSVEPFSALRFWWSYYIEGPYFDRYDQEWGNGLSLYGLYTALKYLGDWELLAKQWEVVERMFSWFAVADDWEWMRPSNGVHGHGTGAGDCTNAAYVGTLSYAKLAREVGRIEEYHYGLYMAARCAVPVMTRFAYNAFAEANRLKAPNSFVIGFHEGEGFLSGELGSYPWNVTSNISGNGVQPEAFDLYATYIPDLLMDYERTFEQAYPNWYDGTWRYPFRTIYQNNSGYITLPHLYLRARLRIDGQDTLRQYLEKAKANRHLWWLAPPVLAELIHWNTQIWVADWGKCAFLGGNIVRLERNRIRVEVQVDNRYPPDTVVVVLPRKPRRIEINDGPVAIPDVKYENGRLSVRLQKPGQNLLSIYL
;
A
#
# COMPACT_ATOMS: atom_id res chain seq x y z
N MET A 1 -37.93 68.53 36.27
CA MET A 1 -38.95 67.61 36.82
C MET A 1 -38.24 66.32 37.22
N ARG A 2 -38.32 65.86 38.49
CA ARG A 2 -39.21 64.75 38.96
C ARG A 2 -39.14 63.49 38.06
N ARG A 3 -38.85 62.25 38.50
CA ARG A 3 -38.46 61.56 39.77
C ARG A 3 -37.92 60.17 39.32
N ARG A 4 -37.10 59.36 40.01
CA ARG A 4 -36.26 59.43 41.24
C ARG A 4 -35.21 58.28 41.15
N ARG A 5 -34.01 58.50 41.73
CA ARG A 5 -32.96 57.49 42.06
C ARG A 5 -33.45 56.52 43.20
N PRO A 6 -32.69 55.51 43.71
CA PRO A 6 -31.26 55.12 43.52
C PRO A 6 -31.09 53.61 43.16
N SER A 7 -29.95 52.89 43.23
CA SER A 7 -28.54 53.17 43.64
C SER A 7 -27.56 52.17 42.98
N CYS A 8 -26.24 52.44 43.07
CA CYS A 8 -25.15 51.45 43.08
C CYS A 8 -24.42 51.58 44.45
N PRO A 9 -23.77 50.54 45.00
CA PRO A 9 -22.31 50.45 44.80
C PRO A 9 -21.70 49.02 44.74
N HIS A 10 -20.57 48.95 44.02
CA HIS A 10 -19.32 48.21 44.31
C HIS A 10 -19.11 47.77 45.79
N ALA A 11 -18.42 46.68 46.19
CA ALA A 11 -17.44 45.78 45.55
C ALA A 11 -16.95 44.71 46.57
N ARG A 12 -16.00 43.84 46.12
CA ARG A 12 -15.15 42.87 46.85
C ARG A 12 -15.83 41.52 47.23
N GLY A 13 -15.29 40.36 46.83
CA GLY A 13 -14.16 40.14 45.91
C GLY A 13 -13.75 38.67 45.71
N ALA A 14 -12.76 38.48 44.84
CA ALA A 14 -11.80 37.36 44.75
C ALA A 14 -12.30 35.89 44.61
N ALA A 15 -12.28 35.41 43.37
CA ALA A 15 -11.56 34.21 42.90
C ALA A 15 -11.67 32.86 43.65
N LYS A 16 -12.14 31.82 42.93
CA LYS A 16 -11.27 30.78 42.32
C LYS A 16 -12.06 29.81 41.41
N CYS A 17 -11.34 29.15 40.50
CA CYS A 17 -11.87 28.18 39.54
C CYS A 17 -12.24 26.84 40.19
N LEU A 18 -13.23 26.13 39.63
CA LEU A 18 -13.12 24.67 39.39
C LEU A 18 -14.02 24.23 38.23
N LEU A 19 -13.78 23.02 37.70
CA LEU A 19 -14.18 22.57 36.37
C LEU A 19 -15.21 21.41 36.41
N ALA A 20 -16.14 21.42 35.45
CA ALA A 20 -16.86 20.30 34.81
C ALA A 20 -17.39 19.07 35.61
N LEU A 21 -18.68 18.78 35.40
CA LEU A 21 -19.16 17.41 35.15
C LEU A 21 -20.23 17.45 34.04
N VAL A 22 -20.20 16.49 33.11
CA VAL A 22 -21.09 16.45 31.93
C VAL A 22 -22.37 15.70 32.25
N LEU A 23 -23.51 16.32 31.95
CA LEU A 23 -24.85 15.72 31.92
C LEU A 23 -25.55 16.22 30.66
N LEU A 24 -25.98 15.31 29.79
CA LEU A 24 -26.83 15.62 28.63
C LEU A 24 -28.15 14.85 28.75
N LEU A 25 -29.15 15.53 29.29
CA LEU A 25 -30.56 15.16 29.16
C LEU A 25 -31.26 16.25 28.35
N VAL A 26 -31.79 15.89 27.18
CA VAL A 26 -32.90 16.63 26.58
C VAL A 26 -34.17 15.89 26.97
N SER A 27 -35.05 16.56 27.71
CA SER A 27 -36.41 16.07 27.94
C SER A 27 -37.40 17.20 27.72
N ALA A 28 -38.47 16.90 26.99
CA ALA A 28 -39.66 17.71 26.91
C ALA A 28 -40.88 16.78 26.91
N SER A 29 -41.62 16.82 28.01
CA SER A 29 -42.98 16.32 28.28
C SER A 29 -43.90 16.11 27.05
N GLY A 30 -44.81 15.12 27.03
CA GLY A 30 -45.10 14.05 27.99
C GLY A 30 -46.56 13.50 27.89
N ARG A 31 -46.76 12.23 28.28
CA ARG A 31 -48.04 11.51 28.47
C ARG A 31 -49.05 11.45 27.31
N LEU A 32 -49.10 10.31 26.60
CA LEU A 32 -50.16 9.29 26.74
C LEU A 32 -49.90 8.06 25.85
N TYR A 33 -50.49 6.93 26.24
CA TYR A 33 -50.38 5.58 25.68
C TYR A 33 -49.04 4.85 25.89
N ALA A 34 -49.18 3.66 26.48
CA ALA A 34 -48.14 2.65 26.65
C ALA A 34 -48.22 1.62 25.51
N ASP A 35 -47.36 0.60 25.59
CA ASP A 35 -47.21 -0.52 24.65
C ASP A 35 -46.52 -0.19 23.32
N GLU A 36 -45.19 0.04 23.38
CA GLU A 36 -44.30 -0.37 22.28
C GLU A 36 -42.88 -0.66 22.80
N CYS A 37 -42.31 -1.80 22.38
CA CYS A 37 -41.06 -2.33 22.92
C CYS A 37 -39.84 -1.76 22.18
N GLY A 38 -39.45 -0.53 22.53
CA GLY A 38 -38.35 0.18 21.87
C GLY A 38 -36.98 -0.49 22.02
N LYS A 39 -36.30 -0.75 20.91
CA LYS A 39 -34.84 -0.96 20.86
C LYS A 39 -34.18 0.37 20.52
N VAL A 40 -33.21 0.78 21.34
CA VAL A 40 -32.41 1.99 21.10
C VAL A 40 -31.25 1.66 20.16
N ASP A 41 -31.13 2.39 19.06
CA ASP A 41 -29.99 2.30 18.16
C ASP A 41 -28.70 2.77 18.84
N VAL A 42 -27.67 1.92 18.82
CA VAL A 42 -26.32 2.26 19.29
C VAL A 42 -25.40 2.37 18.07
N GLN A 43 -25.05 3.61 17.69
CA GLN A 43 -24.01 3.85 16.69
C GLN A 43 -22.64 3.43 17.25
N PHE A 44 -21.93 2.57 16.51
CA PHE A 44 -20.60 2.13 16.87
C PHE A 44 -19.54 3.22 16.61
N ARG A 45 -19.38 4.11 17.59
CA ARG A 45 -18.20 4.97 17.76
C ARG A 45 -17.49 4.56 19.04
N GLY A 46 -16.18 4.35 18.98
CA GLY A 46 -15.36 4.18 20.18
C GLY A 46 -15.41 5.44 21.05
N ILE A 47 -15.82 5.30 22.30
CA ILE A 47 -15.78 6.36 23.31
C ILE A 47 -14.34 6.53 23.76
N ASP A 48 -13.78 7.73 23.58
CA ASP A 48 -12.46 8.13 24.10
C ASP A 48 -12.49 8.22 25.63
N LEU A 49 -12.02 7.16 26.28
CA LEU A 49 -11.93 7.04 27.73
C LEU A 49 -10.80 7.90 28.32
N THR A 50 -9.91 8.52 27.54
CA THR A 50 -8.90 9.43 28.10
C THR A 50 -9.52 10.66 28.77
N ARG A 51 -10.75 11.01 28.33
CA ARG A 51 -11.57 12.11 28.86
C ARG A 51 -12.48 11.69 30.01
N ALA A 52 -12.56 10.40 30.32
CA ALA A 52 -13.31 9.88 31.45
C ALA A 52 -12.63 10.25 32.78
N LYS A 53 -13.35 10.11 33.89
CA LYS A 53 -12.76 10.26 35.23
C LYS A 53 -12.05 8.97 35.62
N TRP A 54 -10.77 9.06 35.95
CA TRP A 54 -9.94 7.93 36.35
C TRP A 54 -9.57 7.99 37.82
N PHE A 55 -9.37 6.80 38.39
CA PHE A 55 -8.95 6.60 39.76
C PHE A 55 -7.82 5.56 39.84
N VAL A 56 -7.05 5.59 40.91
CA VAL A 56 -5.94 4.68 41.16
C VAL A 56 -5.96 4.16 42.60
N SER A 57 -5.64 2.88 42.79
CA SER A 57 -5.42 2.28 44.11
C SER A 57 -4.43 1.13 44.02
N SER A 58 -3.62 0.96 45.06
CA SER A 58 -2.83 -0.26 45.31
C SER A 58 -3.57 -1.31 46.14
N ASP A 59 -4.68 -0.91 46.77
CA ASP A 59 -5.28 -1.66 47.90
C ASP A 59 -6.69 -2.17 47.56
N LEU A 60 -7.34 -1.60 46.54
CA LEU A 60 -8.61 -2.11 46.01
C LEU A 60 -8.36 -3.24 44.98
N PRO A 61 -9.12 -4.35 45.05
CA PRO A 61 -9.06 -5.40 44.03
C PRO A 61 -9.72 -4.93 42.72
N PRO A 62 -9.40 -5.53 41.56
CA PRO A 62 -10.08 -5.25 40.29
C PRO A 62 -11.60 -5.53 40.28
N SER A 63 -12.11 -6.22 41.30
CA SER A 63 -13.54 -6.49 41.53
C SER A 63 -14.25 -5.45 42.40
N ALA A 64 -13.60 -4.33 42.75
CA ALA A 64 -14.19 -3.28 43.57
C ALA A 64 -15.44 -2.65 42.92
N THR A 65 -16.44 -2.32 43.74
CA THR A 65 -17.69 -1.69 43.28
C THR A 65 -17.51 -0.20 42.95
N PRO A 66 -18.40 0.42 42.15
CA PRO A 66 -18.34 1.86 41.87
C PRO A 66 -18.25 2.73 43.13
N ASN A 67 -19.01 2.38 44.18
CA ASN A 67 -19.00 3.09 45.46
C ASN A 67 -17.67 2.97 46.20
N GLU A 68 -17.01 1.81 46.17
CA GLU A 68 -15.68 1.63 46.76
C GLU A 68 -14.60 2.38 46.00
N VAL A 69 -14.65 2.36 44.66
CA VAL A 69 -13.74 3.16 43.83
C VAL A 69 -13.92 4.66 44.14
N LEU A 70 -15.15 5.17 44.15
CA LEU A 70 -15.46 6.58 44.41
C LEU A 70 -15.06 7.05 45.82
N SER A 71 -15.08 6.17 46.82
CA SER A 71 -14.81 6.53 48.23
C SER A 71 -13.39 6.25 48.69
N ARG A 72 -12.66 5.32 48.05
CA ARG A 72 -11.36 4.81 48.53
C ARG A 72 -10.21 4.90 47.52
N ALA A 73 -10.47 5.14 46.24
CA ALA A 73 -9.42 5.33 45.24
C ALA A 73 -9.07 6.81 45.04
N ALA A 74 -7.81 7.11 44.76
CA ALA A 74 -7.36 8.49 44.48
C ALA A 74 -7.68 8.86 43.02
N VAL A 75 -8.11 10.10 42.76
CA VAL A 75 -8.34 10.59 41.38
C VAL A 75 -7.01 10.72 40.64
N THR A 76 -6.96 10.31 39.36
CA THR A 76 -5.76 10.34 38.51
C THR A 76 -6.13 10.62 37.04
N THR A 77 -5.13 10.63 36.16
CA THR A 77 -5.29 10.52 34.70
C THR A 77 -4.84 9.13 34.24
N PRO A 78 -5.43 8.55 33.18
CA PRO A 78 -5.09 7.18 32.76
C PRO A 78 -3.63 7.06 32.30
N THR A 79 -3.07 8.15 31.78
CA THR A 79 -1.70 8.23 31.27
C THR A 79 -0.64 8.63 32.31
N GLN A 80 -1.00 8.64 33.61
CA GLN A 80 -0.02 8.87 34.67
C GLN A 80 0.88 7.63 34.82
N LEU A 81 2.20 7.86 34.97
CA LEU A 81 3.15 6.80 35.34
C LEU A 81 3.30 6.75 36.85
N PHE A 82 3.34 5.53 37.40
CA PHE A 82 3.42 5.23 38.82
C PHE A 82 4.69 4.44 39.12
N ASN A 83 5.38 4.78 40.21
CA ASN A 83 6.46 3.96 40.73
C ASN A 83 5.91 3.05 41.84
N LEU A 84 6.00 1.74 41.65
CA LEU A 84 5.47 0.73 42.56
C LEU A 84 6.26 0.65 43.88
N GLY A 85 7.54 1.02 43.88
CA GLY A 85 8.40 0.92 45.08
C GLY A 85 8.49 -0.53 45.59
N SER A 86 7.96 -0.79 46.79
CA SER A 86 7.86 -2.13 47.38
C SER A 86 6.56 -2.89 47.07
N ARG A 87 5.65 -2.29 46.28
CA ARG A 87 4.35 -2.88 45.91
C ARG A 87 4.51 -3.76 44.67
N SER A 88 3.65 -4.77 44.54
CA SER A 88 3.65 -5.70 43.39
C SER A 88 2.82 -5.22 42.19
N ALA A 89 1.83 -4.35 42.41
CA ALA A 89 0.90 -3.88 41.39
C ALA A 89 0.29 -2.51 41.75
N VAL A 90 -0.34 -1.88 40.76
CA VAL A 90 -1.29 -0.77 40.95
C VAL A 90 -2.49 -0.98 40.02
N THR A 91 -3.70 -0.65 40.46
CA THR A 91 -4.91 -0.80 39.66
C THR A 91 -5.47 0.58 39.31
N LEU A 92 -5.65 0.83 38.01
CA LEU A 92 -6.38 1.97 37.45
C LEU A 92 -7.84 1.60 37.28
N PHE A 93 -8.74 2.52 37.60
CA PHE A 93 -10.19 2.33 37.51
C PHE A 93 -10.85 3.48 36.75
N THR A 94 -11.88 3.17 35.97
CA THR A 94 -12.88 4.15 35.53
C THR A 94 -14.29 3.56 35.62
N ILE A 95 -15.28 4.44 35.76
CA ILE A 95 -16.68 4.06 35.90
C ILE A 95 -17.41 4.45 34.62
N ILE A 96 -18.04 3.47 33.98
CA ILE A 96 -18.72 3.59 32.69
C ILE A 96 -20.21 3.39 32.93
N GLU A 97 -21.03 4.37 32.54
CA GLU A 97 -22.48 4.31 32.68
C GLU A 97 -23.09 3.72 31.41
N VAL A 98 -23.90 2.66 31.56
CA VAL A 98 -24.53 1.92 30.47
C VAL A 98 -26.05 1.97 30.68
N PRO A 99 -26.81 2.69 29.81
CA PRO A 99 -28.19 3.10 30.11
C PRO A 99 -29.26 2.00 30.00
N GLY A 100 -28.86 0.75 29.73
CA GLY A 100 -29.75 -0.40 29.61
C GLY A 100 -28.94 -1.69 29.37
N GLN A 101 -29.55 -2.86 29.58
CA GLN A 101 -28.86 -4.12 29.32
C GLN A 101 -28.59 -4.33 27.82
N THR A 102 -27.31 -4.44 27.45
CA THR A 102 -26.86 -4.62 26.06
C THR A 102 -26.92 -6.09 25.62
N ALA A 103 -27.34 -6.33 24.37
CA ALA A 103 -27.20 -7.62 23.70
C ALA A 103 -25.84 -7.78 22.98
N PHE A 104 -25.06 -6.69 22.90
CA PHE A 104 -23.77 -6.61 22.23
C PHE A 104 -22.62 -6.61 23.23
N GLY A 105 -21.46 -7.12 22.82
CA GLY A 105 -20.23 -6.96 23.59
C GLY A 105 -19.59 -5.60 23.28
N ALA A 106 -18.35 -5.40 23.72
CA ALA A 106 -17.57 -4.23 23.35
C ALA A 106 -16.11 -4.60 23.11
N GLU A 107 -15.47 -3.86 22.21
CA GLU A 107 -14.02 -3.79 22.12
C GLU A 107 -13.52 -2.68 23.05
N LEU A 108 -12.52 -3.00 23.86
CA LEU A 108 -11.75 -2.08 24.68
C LEU A 108 -10.33 -2.04 24.12
N THR A 109 -9.91 -0.89 23.60
CA THR A 109 -8.52 -0.65 23.19
C THR A 109 -7.78 0.11 24.27
N ILE A 110 -6.61 -0.39 24.68
CA ILE A 110 -5.67 0.24 25.63
C ILE A 110 -4.36 0.49 24.89
N GLY A 111 -3.86 1.72 24.84
CA GLY A 111 -2.63 2.09 24.15
C GLY A 111 -1.36 1.63 24.85
N ASP A 112 -0.20 2.16 24.45
CA ASP A 112 1.13 1.77 24.95
C ASP A 112 1.14 1.63 26.49
N LEU A 113 1.66 0.51 27.00
CA LEU A 113 1.80 0.25 28.43
C LEU A 113 3.27 0.22 28.85
N GLU A 114 3.57 0.78 30.02
CA GLU A 114 4.76 0.43 30.79
C GLU A 114 4.35 -0.61 31.84
N GLY A 115 4.94 -1.80 31.77
CA GLY A 115 4.61 -2.97 32.59
C GLY A 115 3.75 -4.03 31.88
N ASP A 116 3.42 -5.07 32.62
CA ASP A 116 2.43 -6.09 32.26
C ASP A 116 1.03 -5.63 32.72
N ASP A 117 -0.06 -6.07 32.04
CA ASP A 117 -1.44 -5.78 32.46
C ASP A 117 -2.31 -7.02 32.65
N GLU A 118 -3.25 -6.92 33.59
CA GLU A 118 -4.45 -7.75 33.68
C GLU A 118 -5.67 -6.81 33.72
N THR A 119 -6.54 -6.91 32.72
CA THR A 119 -7.66 -6.00 32.51
C THR A 119 -9.00 -6.70 32.79
N TYR A 120 -9.85 -6.02 33.56
CA TYR A 120 -11.11 -6.54 34.11
C TYR A 120 -12.27 -5.59 33.84
N PHE A 121 -13.46 -6.16 33.61
CA PHE A 121 -14.73 -5.43 33.53
C PHE A 121 -15.70 -6.02 34.56
N ASN A 122 -16.21 -5.21 35.49
CA ASN A 122 -17.03 -5.63 36.63
C ASN A 122 -16.42 -6.80 37.45
N GLY A 123 -15.09 -6.87 37.54
CA GLY A 123 -14.35 -7.94 38.20
C GLY A 123 -14.15 -9.23 37.38
N GLN A 124 -14.76 -9.35 36.20
CA GLN A 124 -14.46 -10.43 35.24
C GLN A 124 -13.23 -10.04 34.41
N ILE A 125 -12.26 -10.94 34.26
CA ILE A 125 -11.10 -10.70 33.38
C ILE A 125 -11.52 -10.70 31.91
N VAL A 126 -11.05 -9.70 31.14
CA VAL A 126 -11.35 -9.53 29.71
C VAL A 126 -10.09 -9.46 28.84
N GLY A 127 -8.91 -9.24 29.45
CA GLY A 127 -7.63 -9.18 28.74
C GLY A 127 -6.43 -9.31 29.67
N LYS A 128 -5.29 -9.71 29.09
CA LYS A 128 -4.01 -9.81 29.79
C LYS A 128 -2.84 -9.76 28.80
N THR A 129 -1.81 -8.96 29.10
CA THR A 129 -0.53 -8.97 28.39
C THR A 129 0.63 -9.13 29.39
N SER A 130 1.59 -10.01 29.08
CA SER A 130 2.84 -10.11 29.87
C SER A 130 4.01 -10.59 29.03
N GLY A 131 5.22 -10.01 29.19
CA GLY A 131 6.42 -10.49 28.50
C GLY A 131 7.45 -9.42 28.11
N ARG A 132 8.56 -9.87 27.51
CA ARG A 132 9.72 -9.01 27.18
C ARG A 132 9.48 -8.28 25.84
N GLY A 133 9.63 -6.95 25.82
CA GLY A 133 9.47 -6.12 24.62
C GLY A 133 8.15 -5.36 24.51
N ILE A 134 7.12 -5.74 25.27
CA ILE A 134 5.79 -5.08 25.31
C ILE A 134 5.87 -3.58 25.62
N THR A 135 6.78 -3.20 26.52
CA THR A 135 7.05 -1.80 26.92
C THR A 135 7.86 -1.00 25.90
N ASP A 136 8.55 -1.69 25.00
CA ASP A 136 9.59 -1.13 24.16
C ASP A 136 9.11 -0.96 22.70
N THR A 137 8.05 -1.68 22.29
CA THR A 137 7.40 -1.56 20.97
C THR A 137 6.21 -0.60 20.93
N GLY A 138 5.60 -0.26 22.07
CA GLY A 138 4.51 0.73 22.14
C GLY A 138 3.28 0.33 21.32
N VAL A 139 2.84 -0.91 21.47
CA VAL A 139 1.68 -1.46 20.74
C VAL A 139 0.46 -1.45 21.66
N PRO A 140 -0.65 -0.81 21.28
CA PRO A 140 -2.00 -0.99 21.81
C PRO A 140 -2.51 -2.45 21.96
N ARG A 141 -3.60 -2.62 22.72
CA ARG A 141 -4.25 -3.89 23.05
C ARG A 141 -5.75 -3.75 22.89
N SER A 142 -6.34 -4.51 21.96
CA SER A 142 -7.79 -4.69 21.90
C SER A 142 -8.21 -5.92 22.71
N TYR A 143 -9.16 -5.73 23.62
CA TYR A 143 -9.77 -6.76 24.45
C TYR A 143 -11.27 -6.79 24.25
N TYR A 144 -11.85 -7.99 24.19
CA TYR A 144 -13.29 -8.15 24.04
C TYR A 144 -13.99 -8.30 25.39
N ILE A 145 -14.89 -7.37 25.69
CA ILE A 145 -15.81 -7.42 26.82
C ILE A 145 -17.09 -8.12 26.33
N PRO A 146 -17.42 -9.33 26.82
CA PRO A 146 -18.63 -10.03 26.38
C PRO A 146 -19.91 -9.33 26.89
N PRO A 147 -21.06 -9.48 26.22
CA PRO A 147 -22.34 -8.91 26.68
C PRO A 147 -22.67 -9.27 28.13
N THR A 148 -22.28 -10.49 28.55
CA THR A 148 -22.50 -11.02 29.91
C THR A 148 -21.70 -10.30 31.01
N ALA A 149 -20.65 -9.55 30.66
CA ALA A 149 -19.89 -8.76 31.63
C ALA A 149 -20.56 -7.40 31.93
N PHE A 150 -21.47 -6.94 31.08
CA PHE A 150 -22.19 -5.68 31.24
C PHE A 150 -23.36 -5.80 32.23
N ARG A 151 -23.61 -4.69 32.94
CA ARG A 151 -24.79 -4.49 33.79
C ARG A 151 -25.43 -3.15 33.42
N GLU A 152 -26.74 -3.04 33.63
CA GLU A 152 -27.43 -1.75 33.54
C GLU A 152 -26.95 -0.80 34.65
N GLY A 153 -26.75 0.48 34.33
CA GLY A 153 -26.22 1.49 35.22
C GLY A 153 -24.68 1.54 35.25
N GLN A 154 -24.09 1.61 36.43
CA GLN A 154 -22.65 1.84 36.61
C GLN A 154 -21.84 0.55 36.52
N ASN A 155 -20.87 0.54 35.61
CA ASN A 155 -19.92 -0.54 35.38
C ASN A 155 -18.50 -0.08 35.73
N VAL A 156 -17.63 -0.99 36.17
CA VAL A 156 -16.23 -0.68 36.53
C VAL A 156 -15.29 -1.34 35.53
N LEU A 157 -14.50 -0.53 34.82
CA LEU A 157 -13.30 -0.98 34.12
C LEU A 157 -12.10 -0.85 35.07
N ALA A 158 -11.36 -1.94 35.26
CA ALA A 158 -10.17 -1.98 36.10
C ALA A 158 -8.96 -2.55 35.31
N ILE A 159 -7.89 -1.78 35.19
CA ILE A 159 -6.64 -2.18 34.53
C ILE A 159 -5.57 -2.32 35.62
N GLN A 160 -5.18 -3.54 35.95
CA GLN A 160 -4.12 -3.80 36.92
C GLN A 160 -2.77 -3.90 36.23
N LEU A 161 -1.84 -3.03 36.63
CA LEU A 161 -0.50 -2.91 36.04
C LEU A 161 0.57 -3.43 36.99
N ARG A 162 1.54 -4.17 36.46
CA ARG A 162 2.64 -4.81 37.22
C ARG A 162 4.00 -4.55 36.58
N GLY A 163 5.03 -4.38 37.42
CA GLY A 163 6.39 -4.11 36.96
C GLY A 163 7.03 -5.34 36.31
N CYS A 164 7.50 -5.21 35.07
CA CYS A 164 8.16 -6.28 34.34
C CYS A 164 9.70 -6.21 34.50
N PHE A 165 10.36 -7.37 34.63
CA PHE A 165 11.83 -7.53 34.60
C PHE A 165 12.64 -6.54 35.47
N GLY A 166 12.16 -6.24 36.68
CA GLY A 166 12.85 -5.36 37.63
C GLY A 166 12.67 -3.86 37.39
N ARG A 167 11.90 -3.43 36.38
CA ARG A 167 11.42 -2.05 36.28
C ARG A 167 10.31 -1.83 37.32
N SER A 168 10.43 -0.78 38.13
CA SER A 168 9.42 -0.43 39.14
C SER A 168 8.39 0.61 38.67
N VAL A 169 8.52 1.12 37.44
CA VAL A 169 7.61 2.11 36.86
C VAL A 169 6.59 1.41 35.97
N VAL A 170 5.31 1.77 36.12
CA VAL A 170 4.19 1.26 35.32
C VAL A 170 3.19 2.36 34.97
N GLY A 171 2.37 2.18 33.94
CA GLY A 171 1.31 3.13 33.56
C GLY A 171 0.97 3.08 32.07
N ILE A 172 -0.10 3.73 31.65
CA ILE A 172 -0.43 3.88 30.22
C ILE A 172 0.42 5.04 29.67
N ARG A 173 1.24 4.80 28.64
CA ARG A 173 2.13 5.80 28.05
C ARG A 173 1.46 6.62 26.94
N ARG A 174 0.59 5.99 26.14
CA ARG A 174 -0.06 6.64 24.99
C ARG A 174 -1.50 6.18 24.79
N THR A 175 -2.19 6.94 23.96
CA THR A 175 -3.54 6.66 23.43
C THR A 175 -3.44 5.79 22.17
N PRO A 176 -4.48 5.05 21.75
CA PRO A 176 -5.89 5.13 22.16
C PRO A 176 -6.16 4.62 23.57
N LEU A 177 -7.26 5.08 24.17
CA LEU A 177 -7.90 4.37 25.29
C LEU A 177 -9.39 4.48 25.02
N THR A 178 -9.97 3.47 24.40
CA THR A 178 -11.30 3.55 23.78
C THR A 178 -12.16 2.35 24.11
N ILE A 179 -13.47 2.55 24.25
CA ILE A 179 -14.44 1.44 24.33
C ILE A 179 -15.57 1.67 23.32
N GLY A 180 -15.84 0.68 22.48
CA GLY A 180 -16.95 0.70 21.51
C GLY A 180 -17.71 -0.61 21.56
N PHE A 181 -19.05 -0.57 21.61
CA PHE A 181 -19.84 -1.79 21.48
C PHE A 181 -19.56 -2.45 20.11
N ILE A 182 -19.61 -3.78 20.04
CA ILE A 182 -19.52 -4.56 18.79
C ILE A 182 -20.46 -5.77 18.84
N PRO A 183 -21.08 -6.17 17.71
CA PRO A 183 -22.20 -7.10 17.73
C PRO A 183 -21.84 -8.56 18.04
N ARG A 184 -20.57 -8.96 17.94
CA ARG A 184 -20.03 -10.30 18.22
C ARG A 184 -18.59 -10.20 18.76
N PRO A 185 -18.03 -11.25 19.37
CA PRO A 185 -16.59 -11.31 19.63
C PRO A 185 -15.79 -11.17 18.33
N PRO A 186 -14.51 -10.76 18.39
CA PRO A 186 -13.53 -11.09 17.37
C PRO A 186 -13.33 -12.60 17.40
N GLU A 187 -14.20 -13.33 16.70
CA GLU A 187 -14.06 -14.76 16.55
C GLU A 187 -12.81 -15.04 15.70
N ALA A 188 -11.87 -15.81 16.25
CA ALA A 188 -10.94 -16.59 15.45
C ALA A 188 -11.68 -17.79 14.81
N THR A 189 -12.81 -17.53 14.14
CA THR A 189 -13.50 -18.56 13.36
C THR A 189 -12.91 -18.60 11.96
N SER A 190 -12.61 -19.82 11.53
CA SER A 190 -12.54 -20.16 10.13
C SER A 190 -13.86 -19.78 9.47
N LEU A 191 -13.89 -18.61 8.81
CA LEU A 191 -14.98 -18.25 7.92
C LEU A 191 -15.19 -19.40 6.94
N PRO A 192 -16.44 -19.78 6.60
CA PRO A 192 -16.67 -20.73 5.53
C PRO A 192 -16.08 -20.13 4.25
N ILE A 193 -15.03 -20.79 3.72
CA ILE A 193 -14.26 -20.34 2.56
C ILE A 193 -15.10 -20.54 1.30
N GLY A 194 -16.08 -19.67 1.11
CA GLY A 194 -16.64 -19.38 -0.20
C GLY A 194 -15.62 -18.53 -0.95
N VAL A 195 -15.09 -19.06 -2.05
CA VAL A 195 -14.12 -18.35 -2.89
C VAL A 195 -14.82 -17.13 -3.50
N SER A 196 -14.54 -15.93 -2.99
CA SER A 196 -15.21 -14.70 -3.43
C SER A 196 -14.62 -14.10 -4.71
N VAL A 197 -13.52 -14.67 -5.22
CA VAL A 197 -12.76 -14.17 -6.38
C VAL A 197 -13.08 -14.99 -7.64
N ALA A 198 -14.37 -15.25 -7.88
CA ALA A 198 -14.84 -15.96 -9.06
C ALA A 198 -14.76 -15.05 -10.29
N THR A 199 -13.63 -15.12 -11.01
CA THR A 199 -13.38 -14.29 -12.18
C THR A 199 -14.47 -14.44 -13.26
N THR A 200 -15.11 -13.34 -13.63
CA THR A 200 -16.27 -13.32 -14.54
C THR A 200 -15.93 -13.37 -16.04
N ILE A 201 -14.63 -13.41 -16.38
CA ILE A 201 -14.14 -13.72 -17.73
C ILE A 201 -13.61 -15.17 -17.75
N PRO A 202 -14.20 -16.09 -18.53
CA PRO A 202 -13.66 -17.44 -18.75
C PRO A 202 -12.33 -17.42 -19.50
N GLU A 203 -11.38 -18.26 -19.10
CA GLU A 203 -10.02 -18.28 -19.68
C GLU A 203 -10.00 -18.50 -21.20
N LEU A 204 -10.86 -19.38 -21.73
CA LEU A 204 -10.97 -19.59 -23.18
C LEU A 204 -11.39 -18.31 -23.91
N GLN A 205 -12.38 -17.59 -23.37
CA GLN A 205 -12.85 -16.32 -23.95
C GLN A 205 -11.74 -15.24 -23.88
N ALA A 206 -10.98 -15.21 -22.80
CA ALA A 206 -9.84 -14.31 -22.67
C ALA A 206 -8.72 -14.64 -23.67
N ARG A 207 -8.34 -15.92 -23.81
CA ARG A 207 -7.32 -16.37 -24.78
C ARG A 207 -7.73 -16.09 -26.22
N GLU A 208 -8.98 -16.36 -26.61
CA GLU A 208 -9.51 -16.02 -27.93
C GLU A 208 -9.45 -14.50 -28.21
N ALA A 209 -9.81 -13.68 -27.22
CA ALA A 209 -9.78 -12.23 -27.35
C ALA A 209 -8.34 -11.65 -27.38
N ILE A 210 -7.40 -12.25 -26.65
CA ILE A 210 -5.96 -11.93 -26.72
C ILE A 210 -5.40 -12.29 -28.10
N LEU A 211 -5.64 -13.52 -28.58
CA LEU A 211 -5.19 -13.98 -29.91
C LEU A 211 -5.74 -13.11 -31.06
N ALA A 212 -6.94 -12.52 -30.88
CA ALA A 212 -7.53 -11.62 -31.85
C ALA A 212 -6.86 -10.24 -31.93
N VAL A 213 -6.22 -9.77 -30.85
CA VAL A 213 -5.49 -8.47 -30.82
C VAL A 213 -3.98 -8.60 -30.93
N ASP A 214 -3.44 -9.77 -30.58
CA ASP A 214 -2.02 -10.13 -30.66
C ASP A 214 -1.87 -11.58 -31.18
N PRO A 215 -1.87 -11.78 -32.52
CA PRO A 215 -1.71 -13.10 -33.12
C PRO A 215 -0.37 -13.77 -32.80
N ASP A 216 0.67 -12.98 -32.46
CA ASP A 216 2.00 -13.50 -32.11
C ASP A 216 2.01 -14.16 -30.71
N SER A 217 0.94 -13.99 -29.93
CA SER A 217 0.68 -14.79 -28.72
C SER A 217 0.30 -16.26 -29.00
N SER A 218 0.13 -16.64 -30.28
CA SER A 218 -0.13 -18.04 -30.68
C SER A 218 1.03 -18.97 -30.34
N GLY A 219 0.86 -19.81 -29.31
CA GLY A 219 1.88 -20.74 -28.81
C GLY A 219 2.74 -20.16 -27.67
N ALA A 220 2.49 -18.91 -27.28
CA ALA A 220 3.11 -18.28 -26.12
C ALA A 220 2.60 -18.87 -24.79
N LEU A 221 3.45 -18.84 -23.75
CA LEU A 221 3.02 -19.10 -22.37
C LEU A 221 2.31 -17.85 -21.81
N VAL A 222 1.09 -17.62 -22.28
CA VAL A 222 0.19 -16.58 -21.74
C VAL A 222 -0.40 -17.09 -20.43
N GLN A 223 -0.10 -16.36 -19.34
CA GLN A 223 -0.56 -16.65 -17.98
C GLN A 223 -1.51 -15.58 -17.49
N ARG A 224 -2.38 -15.94 -16.54
CA ARG A 224 -3.27 -15.02 -15.85
C ARG A 224 -2.58 -14.41 -14.62
N LYS A 225 -2.89 -13.15 -14.30
CA LYS A 225 -2.63 -12.55 -12.99
C LYS A 225 -3.28 -13.42 -11.90
N ARG A 226 -2.58 -13.62 -10.77
CA ARG A 226 -3.16 -14.36 -9.63
C ARG A 226 -4.26 -13.52 -8.97
N ALA A 227 -5.21 -14.19 -8.32
CA ALA A 227 -6.28 -13.54 -7.57
C ALA A 227 -5.70 -12.59 -6.49
N SER A 228 -6.19 -11.34 -6.48
CA SER A 228 -5.84 -10.33 -5.49
C SER A 228 -7.11 -9.65 -4.96
N PHE A 229 -7.03 -9.07 -3.76
CA PHE A 229 -7.95 -8.03 -3.28
C PHE A 229 -7.38 -6.63 -3.56
N GLY A 230 -6.09 -6.51 -3.87
CA GLY A 230 -5.45 -5.22 -4.18
C GLY A 230 -5.57 -4.25 -3.01
N ARG A 231 -6.11 -3.05 -3.25
CA ARG A 231 -6.47 -2.09 -2.20
C ARG A 231 -7.80 -2.37 -1.47
N PHE A 232 -8.66 -3.26 -2.00
CA PHE A 232 -10.03 -3.43 -1.52
C PHE A 232 -10.16 -4.30 -0.27
N GLY A 233 -9.11 -4.48 0.53
CA GLY A 233 -9.07 -5.41 1.67
C GLY A 233 -9.99 -5.05 2.85
N LEU A 234 -9.47 -5.17 4.07
CA LEU A 234 -10.25 -5.25 5.33
C LEU A 234 -11.33 -4.16 5.59
N LEU A 235 -11.32 -3.03 4.90
CA LEU A 235 -12.21 -1.90 5.15
C LEU A 235 -13.43 -1.88 4.21
N PHE A 236 -14.58 -1.38 4.69
CA PHE A 236 -15.70 -1.01 3.82
C PHE A 236 -15.58 0.41 3.26
N THR A 237 -14.65 1.21 3.77
CA THR A 237 -14.36 2.56 3.28
C THR A 237 -12.98 2.55 2.64
N ASP A 238 -12.93 2.82 1.34
CA ASP A 238 -11.72 2.75 0.51
C ASP A 238 -11.37 4.13 -0.07
N GLY A 239 -10.11 4.32 -0.48
CA GLY A 239 -9.69 5.39 -1.38
C GLY A 239 -9.47 4.86 -2.80
N LEU A 240 -10.04 5.50 -3.82
CA LEU A 240 -9.86 5.12 -5.23
C LEU A 240 -8.90 6.10 -5.93
N PRO A 241 -8.34 5.75 -7.11
CA PRO A 241 -7.43 6.62 -7.85
C PRO A 241 -7.93 8.07 -8.01
N ALA A 242 -9.23 8.21 -8.33
CA ALA A 242 -9.89 9.49 -8.61
C ALA A 242 -10.90 9.93 -7.53
N VAL A 243 -10.97 9.27 -6.37
CA VAL A 243 -11.97 9.53 -5.32
C VAL A 243 -11.32 9.48 -3.94
N SER A 244 -11.46 10.57 -3.17
CA SER A 244 -10.87 10.68 -1.83
C SER A 244 -11.38 9.64 -0.84
N GLU A 245 -12.67 9.33 -0.85
CA GLU A 245 -13.24 8.37 0.10
C GLU A 245 -14.55 7.80 -0.48
N VAL A 246 -14.70 6.48 -0.45
CA VAL A 246 -15.91 5.81 -0.93
C VAL A 246 -16.28 4.63 -0.02
N GLY A 247 -17.56 4.43 0.21
CA GLY A 247 -18.08 3.26 0.93
C GLY A 247 -19.53 2.97 0.58
N PRO A 248 -20.12 1.89 1.12
CA PRO A 248 -21.46 1.43 0.75
C PRO A 248 -22.57 2.47 0.98
N THR A 249 -22.37 3.41 1.89
CA THR A 249 -23.36 4.45 2.25
C THR A 249 -22.95 5.87 1.84
N HIS A 250 -21.76 6.09 1.28
CA HIS A 250 -21.25 7.44 1.01
C HIS A 250 -20.14 7.49 -0.04
N ILE A 251 -19.93 8.68 -0.61
CA ILE A 251 -18.80 9.01 -1.46
C ILE A 251 -18.40 10.47 -1.25
N LYS A 252 -17.09 10.75 -1.27
CA LYS A 252 -16.52 12.08 -1.07
C LYS A 252 -15.30 12.25 -1.97
N ASN A 253 -15.16 13.45 -2.52
CA ASN A 253 -14.04 13.84 -3.36
C ASN A 253 -13.57 15.25 -2.97
N ARG A 254 -12.26 15.51 -3.10
CA ARG A 254 -11.57 16.66 -2.49
C ARG A 254 -12.20 18.03 -2.76
N PHE A 255 -12.68 18.26 -3.98
CA PHE A 255 -13.25 19.54 -4.43
C PHE A 255 -14.70 19.44 -4.90
N SER A 256 -15.39 18.33 -4.62
CA SER A 256 -16.76 18.10 -5.09
C SER A 256 -17.72 17.92 -3.91
N PRO A 257 -19.05 17.98 -4.14
CA PRO A 257 -20.01 17.58 -3.13
C PRO A 257 -19.75 16.11 -2.71
N ALA A 258 -19.79 15.86 -1.40
CA ALA A 258 -19.93 14.51 -0.89
C ALA A 258 -21.40 14.09 -0.93
N PHE A 259 -21.66 12.79 -1.03
CA PHE A 259 -23.00 12.22 -1.08
C PHE A 259 -23.11 11.11 -0.05
N ARG A 260 -24.29 11.00 0.59
CA ARG A 260 -24.60 9.96 1.56
C ARG A 260 -26.00 9.41 1.35
N VAL A 261 -26.16 8.10 1.45
CA VAL A 261 -27.46 7.42 1.43
C VAL A 261 -28.21 7.77 2.72
N VAL A 262 -29.48 8.19 2.59
CA VAL A 262 -30.33 8.57 3.72
C VAL A 262 -31.09 7.33 4.18
N LEU A 263 -30.71 6.84 5.37
CA LEU A 263 -31.24 5.63 6.00
C LEU A 263 -31.54 5.96 7.47
N ASP A 264 -32.49 5.25 8.07
CA ASP A 264 -32.76 5.34 9.51
C ASP A 264 -31.72 4.49 10.26
N ALA A 265 -31.64 3.20 9.89
CA ALA A 265 -30.65 2.25 10.39
C ALA A 265 -30.13 1.32 9.28
N VAL A 266 -28.91 0.79 9.44
CA VAL A 266 -28.34 -0.27 8.61
C VAL A 266 -28.36 -1.57 9.41
N SER A 267 -29.05 -2.59 8.90
CA SER A 267 -29.19 -3.90 9.55
C SER A 267 -28.07 -4.88 9.18
N SER A 268 -27.60 -4.86 7.92
CA SER A 268 -26.36 -5.54 7.52
C SER A 268 -25.73 -4.89 6.29
N CYS A 269 -24.43 -5.14 6.11
CA CYS A 269 -23.59 -4.62 5.05
C CYS A 269 -22.54 -5.69 4.73
N GLU A 270 -22.65 -6.33 3.57
CA GLU A 270 -21.95 -7.58 3.25
C GLU A 270 -21.39 -7.55 1.82
N VAL A 271 -20.15 -7.98 1.63
CA VAL A 271 -19.58 -8.20 0.29
C VAL A 271 -20.32 -9.34 -0.39
N VAL A 272 -20.71 -9.14 -1.64
CA VAL A 272 -21.45 -10.14 -2.43
C VAL A 272 -20.56 -11.36 -2.74
N ARG A 273 -21.12 -12.57 -2.61
CA ARG A 273 -20.40 -13.85 -2.79
C ARG A 273 -21.08 -14.79 -3.80
N ASP A 274 -22.02 -14.26 -4.58
CA ASP A 274 -22.79 -15.02 -5.56
C ASP A 274 -21.95 -15.32 -6.81
N LYS A 275 -21.93 -16.58 -7.29
CA LYS A 275 -21.07 -17.02 -8.42
C LYS A 275 -21.27 -16.26 -9.75
N SER A 276 -22.35 -15.49 -9.87
CA SER A 276 -22.71 -14.69 -11.04
C SER A 276 -22.45 -13.20 -10.86
N GLU A 277 -22.01 -12.77 -9.68
CA GLU A 277 -21.72 -11.38 -9.35
C GLU A 277 -20.26 -11.27 -8.90
N SER A 278 -19.61 -10.19 -9.29
CA SER A 278 -18.15 -10.13 -9.32
C SER A 278 -17.51 -10.04 -7.90
N GLY A 279 -18.31 -9.66 -6.88
CA GLY A 279 -17.96 -9.80 -5.47
C GLY A 279 -16.87 -8.85 -5.00
N ILE A 280 -15.65 -9.35 -4.83
CA ILE A 280 -14.45 -8.57 -4.53
C ILE A 280 -13.25 -9.20 -5.25
N ASP A 281 -12.47 -8.34 -5.91
CA ASP A 281 -11.16 -8.67 -6.47
C ASP A 281 -10.26 -7.42 -6.45
N GLY A 282 -9.10 -7.46 -7.13
CA GLY A 282 -8.16 -6.35 -7.24
C GLY A 282 -8.63 -5.17 -8.10
N TRP A 283 -9.85 -5.23 -8.63
CA TRP A 283 -10.43 -4.23 -9.54
C TRP A 283 -11.67 -3.56 -8.96
N HIS A 284 -12.47 -4.27 -8.17
CA HIS A 284 -13.75 -3.79 -7.68
C HIS A 284 -14.21 -4.44 -6.37
N LYS A 285 -15.18 -3.79 -5.72
CA LYS A 285 -15.89 -4.28 -4.53
C LYS A 285 -17.39 -4.02 -4.69
N LEU A 286 -18.19 -5.09 -4.63
CA LEU A 286 -19.65 -5.05 -4.68
C LEU A 286 -20.21 -5.41 -3.30
N VAL A 287 -20.90 -4.46 -2.68
CA VAL A 287 -21.47 -4.59 -1.33
C VAL A 287 -22.99 -4.52 -1.37
N ARG A 288 -23.66 -5.46 -0.71
CA ARG A 288 -25.11 -5.49 -0.51
C ARG A 288 -25.44 -4.93 0.87
N VAL A 289 -26.36 -3.97 0.92
CA VAL A 289 -26.77 -3.28 2.15
C VAL A 289 -28.25 -3.53 2.40
N ASN A 290 -28.57 -4.01 3.60
CA ASN A 290 -29.93 -4.18 4.11
C ASN A 290 -30.19 -3.10 5.17
N ALA A 291 -31.16 -2.23 4.95
CA ALA A 291 -31.39 -1.05 5.78
C ALA A 291 -32.88 -0.70 5.90
N THR A 292 -33.19 0.31 6.71
CA THR A 292 -34.52 0.93 6.80
C THR A 292 -34.50 2.38 6.33
N TYR A 293 -35.60 2.81 5.72
CA TYR A 293 -35.87 4.21 5.39
C TYR A 293 -37.36 4.53 5.58
N ARG A 294 -37.66 5.49 6.49
CA ARG A 294 -39.02 5.75 7.00
C ARG A 294 -39.70 4.47 7.48
N ASP A 295 -39.00 3.70 8.31
CA ASP A 295 -39.44 2.44 8.91
C ASP A 295 -39.78 1.33 7.91
N LYS A 296 -39.40 1.49 6.63
CA LYS A 296 -39.60 0.49 5.58
C LYS A 296 -38.28 -0.16 5.18
N PRO A 297 -38.24 -1.47 4.91
CA PRO A 297 -37.05 -2.13 4.44
C PRO A 297 -36.64 -1.59 3.06
N VAL A 298 -35.34 -1.36 2.90
CA VAL A 298 -34.69 -1.03 1.65
C VAL A 298 -33.44 -1.89 1.51
N GLN A 299 -33.28 -2.53 0.35
CA GLN A 299 -32.08 -3.27 0.00
C GLN A 299 -31.48 -2.66 -1.26
N TYR A 300 -30.17 -2.50 -1.28
CA TYR A 300 -29.45 -2.00 -2.44
C TYR A 300 -28.05 -2.59 -2.54
N THR A 301 -27.45 -2.52 -3.72
CA THR A 301 -26.03 -2.81 -3.93
C THR A 301 -25.24 -1.52 -4.18
N ALA A 302 -23.98 -1.52 -3.76
CA ALA A 302 -23.01 -0.46 -3.94
C ALA A 302 -21.77 -1.05 -4.64
N LEU A 303 -21.44 -0.56 -5.84
CA LEU A 303 -20.27 -0.98 -6.60
C LEU A 303 -19.22 0.14 -6.61
N THR A 304 -18.01 -0.19 -6.19
CA THR A 304 -16.79 0.62 -6.34
C THR A 304 -15.82 -0.12 -7.26
N HIS A 305 -15.07 0.59 -8.12
CA HIS A 305 -14.18 -0.02 -9.10
C HIS A 305 -13.03 0.94 -9.46
N VAL A 306 -11.79 0.47 -9.56
CA VAL A 306 -10.61 1.33 -9.84
C VAL A 306 -10.65 2.09 -11.17
N PHE A 307 -11.29 1.55 -12.21
CA PHE A 307 -11.50 2.24 -13.50
C PHE A 307 -12.64 3.27 -13.47
N TYR A 308 -13.49 3.25 -12.44
CA TYR A 308 -14.68 4.06 -12.38
C TYR A 308 -14.47 5.22 -11.39
N PRO A 309 -14.50 6.49 -11.83
CA PRO A 309 -14.18 7.64 -10.97
C PRO A 309 -15.37 8.03 -10.08
N GLY A 310 -15.91 7.09 -9.29
CA GLY A 310 -17.17 7.27 -8.60
C GLY A 310 -17.70 6.03 -7.84
N ILE A 311 -19.01 6.02 -7.60
CA ILE A 311 -19.78 4.88 -7.05
C ILE A 311 -21.06 4.66 -7.87
N VAL A 312 -21.55 3.42 -7.87
CA VAL A 312 -22.88 3.07 -8.40
C VAL A 312 -23.72 2.43 -7.31
N TRP A 313 -24.89 3.01 -7.02
CA TRP A 313 -25.91 2.42 -6.15
C TRP A 313 -27.08 1.88 -6.98
N ARG A 314 -27.52 0.65 -6.72
CA ARG A 314 -28.63 -0.01 -7.44
C ARG A 314 -29.67 -0.54 -6.45
N LEU A 315 -30.92 -0.09 -6.59
CA LEU A 315 -32.03 -0.43 -5.70
C LEU A 315 -32.54 -1.85 -5.98
N GLU A 316 -32.33 -2.75 -5.03
CA GLU A 316 -32.67 -4.18 -5.12
C GLU A 316 -34.09 -4.46 -4.61
N GLU A 317 -34.43 -3.94 -3.42
CA GLU A 317 -35.78 -4.02 -2.82
C GLU A 317 -36.18 -2.72 -2.13
N GLY A 318 -37.48 -2.48 -1.95
CA GLY A 318 -38.03 -1.26 -1.37
C GLY A 318 -38.62 -0.28 -2.41
N SER A 319 -39.36 0.72 -1.90
CA SER A 319 -40.15 1.66 -2.72
C SER A 319 -39.37 2.89 -3.21
N ALA A 320 -38.31 3.28 -2.52
CA ALA A 320 -37.49 4.45 -2.83
C ALA A 320 -36.05 4.23 -2.36
N PHE A 321 -35.08 4.74 -3.13
CA PHE A 321 -33.70 4.95 -2.70
C PHE A 321 -33.48 6.45 -2.53
N VAL A 322 -32.84 6.90 -1.45
CA VAL A 322 -32.65 8.32 -1.18
C VAL A 322 -31.19 8.60 -0.85
N CYS A 323 -30.59 9.57 -1.51
CA CYS A 323 -29.27 10.11 -1.18
C CYS A 323 -29.33 11.63 -0.99
N ALA A 324 -28.46 12.17 -0.14
CA ALA A 324 -28.36 13.60 0.13
C ALA A 324 -26.89 14.04 0.06
N THR A 325 -26.68 15.31 -0.32
CA THR A 325 -25.35 15.90 -0.32
C THR A 325 -24.89 16.23 1.10
N GLN A 326 -23.59 16.12 1.33
CA GLN A 326 -22.90 16.63 2.52
C GLN A 326 -21.87 17.66 2.05
N SER A 327 -21.95 18.87 2.61
CA SER A 327 -21.09 19.98 2.20
C SER A 327 -20.91 20.98 3.36
N GLU A 328 -19.66 21.26 3.69
CA GLU A 328 -19.29 22.37 4.56
C GLU A 328 -19.41 23.66 3.71
N GLY A 329 -20.30 24.58 4.08
CA GLY A 329 -20.54 25.82 3.33
C GLY A 329 -21.89 25.94 2.60
N GLY A 330 -22.80 24.96 2.75
CA GLY A 330 -24.20 25.06 2.27
C GLY A 330 -24.53 24.15 1.08
N ALA A 331 -25.74 24.28 0.54
CA ALA A 331 -26.22 23.38 -0.53
C ALA A 331 -25.47 23.62 -1.86
N PRO A 332 -24.94 22.55 -2.51
CA PRO A 332 -24.21 22.68 -3.75
C PRO A 332 -25.05 23.35 -4.85
N GLU A 333 -24.38 24.07 -5.76
CA GLU A 333 -25.01 24.51 -6.99
C GLU A 333 -25.36 23.30 -7.83
N THR A 334 -26.52 23.31 -8.49
CA THR A 334 -27.04 22.13 -9.20
C THR A 334 -27.67 22.56 -10.51
N TYR A 335 -27.20 21.93 -11.59
CA TYR A 335 -27.56 22.24 -12.96
C TYR A 335 -28.14 20.98 -13.60
N LEU A 336 -29.41 21.05 -14.01
CA LEU A 336 -30.05 19.94 -14.72
C LEU A 336 -29.41 19.78 -16.10
N ILE A 337 -29.14 18.53 -16.48
CA ILE A 337 -28.74 18.17 -17.84
C ILE A 337 -30.01 17.67 -18.54
N PRO A 338 -30.49 18.34 -19.60
CA PRO A 338 -31.72 17.95 -20.28
C PRO A 338 -31.66 16.50 -20.82
N PRO A 339 -32.73 15.69 -20.65
CA PRO A 339 -32.74 14.32 -21.17
C PRO A 339 -32.48 14.22 -22.68
N HIS A 340 -32.95 15.20 -23.47
CA HIS A 340 -32.67 15.27 -24.91
C HIS A 340 -31.18 15.43 -25.25
N ASP A 341 -30.41 16.17 -24.43
CA ASP A 341 -28.96 16.31 -24.64
C ASP A 341 -28.25 14.98 -24.38
N ILE A 342 -28.64 14.27 -23.29
CA ILE A 342 -28.14 12.93 -22.96
C ILE A 342 -28.48 11.95 -24.09
N ALA A 343 -29.74 11.90 -24.51
CA ALA A 343 -30.21 11.01 -25.57
C ALA A 343 -29.51 11.29 -26.92
N SER A 344 -29.29 12.57 -27.25
CA SER A 344 -28.57 13.01 -28.45
C SER A 344 -27.11 12.51 -28.45
N VAL A 345 -26.34 12.78 -27.39
CA VAL A 345 -24.91 12.40 -27.35
C VAL A 345 -24.69 10.90 -27.15
N ALA A 346 -25.63 10.22 -26.48
CA ALA A 346 -25.61 8.77 -26.25
C ALA A 346 -26.31 7.97 -27.38
N GLY A 347 -26.93 8.61 -28.37
CA GLY A 347 -27.61 7.95 -29.48
C GLY A 347 -28.85 7.13 -29.11
N LEU A 348 -29.55 7.53 -28.05
CA LEU A 348 -30.72 6.82 -27.52
C LEU A 348 -31.98 7.12 -28.35
N LYS A 349 -32.95 6.19 -28.28
CA LYS A 349 -34.25 6.31 -28.99
C LYS A 349 -35.40 6.81 -28.11
N SER A 350 -35.20 6.88 -26.80
CA SER A 350 -36.14 7.46 -25.83
C SER A 350 -35.35 8.16 -24.72
N GLU A 351 -36.00 9.12 -24.10
CA GLU A 351 -35.56 9.87 -22.91
C GLU A 351 -36.15 9.28 -21.60
N ASP A 352 -37.03 8.28 -21.71
CA ASP A 352 -37.81 7.73 -20.58
C ASP A 352 -36.92 7.14 -19.48
N GLY A 353 -37.16 7.57 -18.24
CA GLY A 353 -36.49 7.01 -17.05
C GLY A 353 -35.01 7.41 -16.91
N ILE A 354 -34.59 8.47 -17.60
CA ILE A 354 -33.26 9.08 -17.50
C ILE A 354 -33.39 10.43 -16.79
N PHE A 355 -32.54 10.65 -15.79
CA PHE A 355 -32.34 11.96 -15.17
C PHE A 355 -30.85 12.17 -14.94
N ALA A 356 -30.31 13.36 -15.24
CA ALA A 356 -28.98 13.71 -14.81
C ALA A 356 -28.85 15.17 -14.39
N CYS A 357 -27.92 15.43 -13.49
CA CYS A 357 -27.52 16.77 -13.09
C CYS A 357 -26.02 16.84 -12.81
N LEU A 358 -25.46 18.04 -13.03
CA LEU A 358 -24.14 18.43 -12.58
C LEU A 358 -24.28 19.17 -11.24
N MET A 359 -23.45 18.83 -10.27
CA MET A 359 -23.37 19.54 -8.98
C MET A 359 -21.96 20.08 -8.72
N LEU A 360 -21.88 21.29 -8.17
CA LEU A 360 -20.63 21.95 -7.76
C LEU A 360 -20.62 22.17 -6.24
N GLY A 361 -19.48 21.88 -5.61
CA GLY A 361 -19.31 22.06 -4.17
C GLY A 361 -19.20 23.54 -3.79
N PRO A 362 -19.70 23.96 -2.62
CA PRO A 362 -19.45 25.31 -2.12
C PRO A 362 -17.96 25.47 -1.76
N GLY A 363 -17.25 26.35 -2.46
CA GLY A 363 -15.83 26.60 -2.22
C GLY A 363 -15.21 27.56 -3.23
N GLN A 364 -14.00 28.03 -2.96
CA GLN A 364 -13.20 28.79 -3.94
C GLN A 364 -12.76 27.91 -5.11
N GLN A 365 -12.39 26.65 -4.81
CA GLN A 365 -12.09 25.62 -5.79
C GLN A 365 -13.20 24.56 -5.74
N THR A 366 -13.74 24.22 -6.91
CA THR A 366 -14.80 23.22 -7.08
C THR A 366 -14.50 22.29 -8.25
N ALA A 367 -15.05 21.08 -8.22
CA ALA A 367 -14.97 20.09 -9.28
C ALA A 367 -16.35 19.44 -9.50
N PRO A 368 -16.84 19.31 -10.74
CA PRO A 368 -18.17 18.81 -11.00
C PRO A 368 -18.32 17.35 -10.55
N ALA A 369 -19.41 17.08 -9.85
CA ALA A 369 -19.97 15.74 -9.68
C ALA A 369 -21.13 15.59 -10.66
N ILE A 370 -21.16 14.50 -11.42
CA ILE A 370 -22.32 14.14 -12.24
C ILE A 370 -23.11 13.08 -11.48
N VAL A 371 -24.41 13.32 -11.33
CA VAL A 371 -25.36 12.32 -10.84
C VAL A 371 -26.22 11.89 -12.03
N LEU A 372 -26.18 10.61 -12.36
CA LEU A 372 -26.96 9.98 -13.42
C LEU A 372 -27.89 8.92 -12.82
N VAL A 373 -29.18 9.07 -13.04
CA VAL A 373 -30.23 8.13 -12.61
C VAL A 373 -30.81 7.42 -13.83
N THR A 374 -30.89 6.10 -13.78
CA THR A 374 -31.53 5.29 -14.83
C THR A 374 -32.50 4.26 -14.22
N GLY A 375 -33.49 3.83 -15.00
CA GLY A 375 -34.45 2.78 -14.61
C GLY A 375 -35.47 3.17 -13.54
N GLY A 376 -35.54 4.45 -13.16
CA GLY A 376 -36.39 4.96 -12.08
C GLY A 376 -36.91 6.37 -12.32
N ILE A 377 -37.70 6.89 -11.38
CA ILE A 377 -38.20 8.27 -11.37
C ILE A 377 -37.42 9.06 -10.31
N ALA A 378 -36.63 10.04 -10.76
CA ALA A 378 -35.87 10.92 -9.88
C ALA A 378 -36.71 12.13 -9.42
N ASN A 379 -36.65 12.43 -8.12
CA ASN A 379 -37.22 13.63 -7.51
C ASN A 379 -36.12 14.31 -6.70
N MET A 380 -35.82 15.58 -7.01
CA MET A 380 -34.73 16.33 -6.39
C MET A 380 -35.27 17.56 -5.64
N THR A 381 -34.82 17.73 -4.40
CA THR A 381 -35.23 18.83 -3.52
C THR A 381 -33.99 19.53 -2.96
N ARG A 382 -33.88 20.86 -3.16
CA ARG A 382 -32.80 21.68 -2.60
C ARG A 382 -33.28 22.43 -1.37
N THR A 383 -32.52 22.37 -0.27
CA THR A 383 -32.65 23.27 0.88
C THR A 383 -31.49 24.27 0.88
N ALA A 384 -31.39 25.15 1.89
CA ALA A 384 -30.22 26.02 2.05
C ALA A 384 -28.91 25.24 2.34
N GLU A 385 -29.02 24.05 2.93
CA GLU A 385 -27.88 23.28 3.46
C GLU A 385 -27.49 22.09 2.58
N ARG A 386 -28.44 21.46 1.88
CA ARG A 386 -28.21 20.25 1.10
C ARG A 386 -29.17 20.08 -0.08
N VAL A 387 -28.78 19.24 -1.03
CA VAL A 387 -29.68 18.66 -2.04
C VAL A 387 -30.02 17.23 -1.62
N VAL A 388 -31.29 16.85 -1.76
CA VAL A 388 -31.79 15.49 -1.52
C VAL A 388 -32.37 14.96 -2.82
N LEU A 389 -31.91 13.79 -3.25
CA LEU A 389 -32.39 13.06 -4.42
C LEU A 389 -33.07 11.77 -3.95
N SER A 390 -34.32 11.59 -4.37
CA SER A 390 -35.13 10.38 -4.13
C SER A 390 -35.45 9.73 -5.46
N VAL A 391 -35.16 8.44 -5.59
CA VAL A 391 -35.39 7.65 -6.80
C VAL A 391 -36.36 6.51 -6.50
N THR A 392 -37.47 6.46 -7.21
CA THR A 392 -38.50 5.41 -7.08
C THR A 392 -38.55 4.51 -8.31
N ARG A 393 -39.14 3.33 -8.18
CA ARG A 393 -39.32 2.39 -9.31
C ARG A 393 -40.34 2.92 -10.32
N LEU A 394 -40.05 2.77 -11.61
CA LEU A 394 -41.01 2.99 -12.68
C LEU A 394 -42.19 2.00 -12.56
N PRO A 395 -43.46 2.46 -12.57
CA PRO A 395 -44.62 1.57 -12.51
C PRO A 395 -44.58 0.51 -13.62
N LYS A 396 -44.78 -0.76 -13.24
CA LYS A 396 -44.77 -1.94 -14.13
C LYS A 396 -43.42 -2.25 -14.82
N SER A 397 -42.33 -1.54 -14.50
CA SER A 397 -40.99 -1.85 -15.03
C SER A 397 -40.33 -2.98 -14.25
N LYS A 398 -39.53 -3.81 -14.96
CA LYS A 398 -38.59 -4.77 -14.34
C LYS A 398 -37.20 -4.18 -14.12
N ALA A 399 -36.92 -2.97 -14.62
CA ALA A 399 -35.64 -2.31 -14.39
C ALA A 399 -35.44 -2.01 -12.89
N ARG A 400 -34.23 -2.26 -12.39
CA ARG A 400 -33.80 -1.84 -11.05
C ARG A 400 -33.33 -0.38 -11.15
N PRO A 401 -33.89 0.56 -10.39
CA PRO A 401 -33.39 1.94 -10.40
C PRO A 401 -31.93 2.00 -9.94
N GLN A 402 -31.15 2.83 -10.62
CA GLN A 402 -29.73 2.98 -10.36
C GLN A 402 -29.36 4.46 -10.25
N ILE A 403 -28.45 4.80 -9.34
CA ILE A 403 -27.80 6.10 -9.22
C ILE A 403 -26.30 5.88 -9.42
N ALA A 404 -25.78 6.42 -10.52
CA ALA A 404 -24.35 6.53 -10.80
C ALA A 404 -23.89 7.93 -10.40
N ILE A 405 -22.92 8.02 -9.49
CA ILE A 405 -22.25 9.28 -9.12
C ILE A 405 -20.80 9.18 -9.53
N PHE A 406 -20.32 10.14 -10.31
CA PHE A 406 -18.94 10.13 -10.81
C PHE A 406 -18.37 11.55 -10.98
N TYR A 407 -17.05 11.64 -10.89
CA TYR A 407 -16.28 12.88 -10.96
C TYR A 407 -15.46 12.89 -12.26
N PRO A 408 -15.94 13.51 -13.36
CA PRO A 408 -15.29 13.46 -14.67
C PRO A 408 -13.91 14.12 -14.75
N TYR A 409 -13.46 14.81 -13.68
CA TYR A 409 -12.09 15.33 -13.55
C TYR A 409 -11.33 14.73 -12.36
N GLY A 410 -11.89 13.72 -11.68
CA GLY A 410 -11.34 13.13 -10.47
C GLY A 410 -11.05 14.18 -9.41
N ILE A 411 -9.80 14.24 -8.94
CA ILE A 411 -9.38 15.13 -7.84
C ILE A 411 -8.99 16.55 -8.28
N ARG A 412 -9.19 16.94 -9.55
CA ARG A 412 -8.81 18.27 -10.07
C ARG A 412 -9.82 19.35 -9.66
N GLY A 413 -9.37 20.36 -8.92
CA GLY A 413 -10.16 21.55 -8.57
C GLY A 413 -10.05 22.66 -9.60
N PHE A 414 -11.12 23.44 -9.77
CA PHE A 414 -11.22 24.59 -10.68
C PHE A 414 -11.76 25.83 -9.96
N GLU A 415 -11.34 27.01 -10.39
CA GLU A 415 -11.87 28.29 -9.93
C GLU A 415 -12.79 28.85 -11.02
N LEU A 416 -14.09 28.97 -10.75
CA LEU A 416 -15.05 29.51 -11.72
C LEU A 416 -15.07 31.05 -11.67
N PRO A 417 -14.99 31.75 -12.81
CA PRO A 417 -14.91 33.21 -12.83
C PRO A 417 -16.22 33.90 -12.42
N ARG A 418 -17.34 33.19 -12.49
CA ARG A 418 -18.67 33.60 -12.04
C ARG A 418 -19.55 32.36 -11.80
N ALA A 419 -20.65 32.52 -11.07
CA ALA A 419 -21.73 31.53 -11.07
C ALA A 419 -22.26 31.34 -12.50
N ALA A 420 -22.47 30.09 -12.89
CA ALA A 420 -23.08 29.74 -14.16
C ALA A 420 -24.62 29.75 -14.06
N GLU A 421 -25.31 29.98 -15.18
CA GLU A 421 -26.77 29.90 -15.26
C GLU A 421 -27.26 28.47 -15.58
N ASN A 422 -26.45 27.67 -16.28
CA ASN A 422 -26.80 26.34 -16.75
C ASN A 422 -25.56 25.43 -16.89
N TYR A 423 -25.77 24.12 -17.10
CA TYR A 423 -24.67 23.16 -17.18
C TYR A 423 -23.75 23.41 -18.39
N SER A 424 -24.26 23.94 -19.50
CA SER A 424 -23.49 24.22 -20.72
C SER A 424 -22.50 25.36 -20.51
N GLU A 425 -22.84 26.36 -19.70
CA GLU A 425 -21.88 27.39 -19.26
C GLU A 425 -20.78 26.79 -18.38
N VAL A 426 -21.11 25.93 -17.41
CA VAL A 426 -20.11 25.23 -16.59
C VAL A 426 -19.14 24.44 -17.49
N VAL A 427 -19.68 23.65 -18.43
CA VAL A 427 -18.86 22.92 -19.42
C VAL A 427 -17.98 23.86 -20.25
N SER A 428 -18.51 25.00 -20.68
CA SER A 428 -17.76 25.99 -21.49
C SER A 428 -16.68 26.73 -20.69
N PHE A 429 -16.80 26.84 -19.36
CA PHE A 429 -15.74 27.37 -18.51
C PHE A 429 -14.63 26.35 -18.27
N LEU A 430 -14.98 25.06 -18.11
CA LEU A 430 -14.02 23.99 -17.87
C LEU A 430 -13.28 23.58 -19.17
N GLU A 431 -13.96 23.60 -20.31
CA GLU A 431 -13.46 23.16 -21.62
C GLU A 431 -13.72 24.21 -22.72
N PRO A 432 -13.18 25.44 -22.64
CA PRO A 432 -13.51 26.54 -23.55
C PRO A 432 -13.14 26.28 -25.02
N SER A 433 -12.29 25.28 -25.29
CA SER A 433 -11.89 24.86 -26.64
C SER A 433 -12.73 23.72 -27.22
N ARG A 434 -13.69 23.16 -26.47
CA ARG A 434 -14.44 21.94 -26.87
C ARG A 434 -15.94 22.20 -26.93
N PRO A 435 -16.67 21.62 -27.91
CA PRO A 435 -18.12 21.67 -27.92
C PRO A 435 -18.73 21.00 -26.69
N VAL A 436 -19.73 21.64 -26.06
CA VAL A 436 -20.41 21.12 -24.86
C VAL A 436 -20.89 19.68 -25.03
N SER A 437 -21.46 19.34 -26.19
CA SER A 437 -21.93 18.00 -26.52
C SER A 437 -20.80 16.96 -26.62
N ALA A 438 -19.58 17.36 -27.01
CA ALA A 438 -18.42 16.47 -27.04
C ALA A 438 -17.92 16.16 -25.62
N THR A 439 -17.85 17.17 -24.75
CA THR A 439 -17.48 17.01 -23.34
C THR A 439 -18.53 16.18 -22.58
N LEU A 440 -19.82 16.47 -22.76
CA LEU A 440 -20.90 15.67 -22.16
C LEU A 440 -20.85 14.21 -22.63
N ARG A 441 -20.56 13.96 -23.91
CA ARG A 441 -20.38 12.60 -24.45
C ARG A 441 -19.23 11.86 -23.76
N GLU A 442 -18.12 12.53 -23.50
CA GLU A 442 -16.97 11.96 -22.80
C GLU A 442 -17.27 11.66 -21.34
N TRP A 443 -17.90 12.59 -20.62
CA TRP A 443 -18.36 12.36 -19.25
C TRP A 443 -19.31 11.15 -19.17
N LEU A 444 -20.25 11.01 -20.10
CA LEU A 444 -21.14 9.85 -20.16
C LEU A 444 -20.42 8.57 -20.60
N ARG A 445 -19.36 8.62 -21.41
CA ARG A 445 -18.53 7.42 -21.69
C ARG A 445 -17.87 6.88 -20.42
N MET A 446 -17.45 7.76 -19.50
CA MET A 446 -16.87 7.37 -18.20
C MET A 446 -17.94 6.92 -17.19
N GLY A 447 -19.03 7.68 -17.07
CA GLY A 447 -20.05 7.47 -16.03
C GLY A 447 -21.15 6.47 -16.36
N ALA A 448 -21.44 6.24 -17.65
CA ALA A 448 -22.48 5.30 -18.06
C ALA A 448 -21.97 3.88 -18.37
N ASN A 449 -20.68 3.73 -18.71
CA ASN A 449 -20.06 2.41 -18.92
C ASN A 449 -19.43 1.92 -17.62
N ILE A 450 -20.11 0.99 -16.95
CA ILE A 450 -19.70 0.43 -15.68
C ILE A 450 -18.92 -0.85 -15.97
N PRO A 451 -17.64 -0.97 -15.60
CA PRO A 451 -16.93 -2.23 -15.77
C PRO A 451 -17.52 -3.27 -14.79
N ASN A 452 -17.88 -4.43 -15.32
CA ASN A 452 -18.51 -5.52 -14.55
C ASN A 452 -17.65 -6.80 -14.53
N ALA A 453 -16.64 -6.89 -15.38
CA ALA A 453 -15.61 -7.90 -15.36
C ALA A 453 -14.29 -7.28 -15.81
N VAL A 454 -13.21 -7.50 -15.07
CA VAL A 454 -11.85 -7.11 -15.46
C VAL A 454 -10.90 -8.26 -15.16
N ASP A 455 -9.92 -8.44 -16.02
CA ASP A 455 -8.91 -9.49 -15.89
C ASP A 455 -7.59 -9.03 -16.52
N GLU A 456 -6.49 -9.65 -16.12
CA GLU A 456 -5.17 -9.33 -16.64
C GLU A 456 -4.37 -10.60 -16.92
N TYR A 457 -3.73 -10.65 -18.08
CA TYR A 457 -2.82 -11.72 -18.49
C TYR A 457 -1.47 -11.14 -18.83
N PHE A 458 -0.44 -11.97 -18.91
CA PHE A 458 0.89 -11.54 -19.34
C PHE A 458 1.63 -12.65 -20.07
N HIS A 459 2.66 -12.23 -20.82
CA HIS A 459 3.62 -13.08 -21.49
C HIS A 459 5.02 -12.46 -21.43
N VAL A 460 6.04 -13.26 -21.17
CA VAL A 460 7.45 -12.81 -21.15
C VAL A 460 8.04 -12.93 -22.56
N LEU A 461 8.43 -11.80 -23.13
CA LEU A 461 9.10 -11.70 -24.42
C LEU A 461 10.63 -11.67 -24.18
N GLU A 462 11.22 -12.85 -23.93
CA GLU A 462 12.63 -13.00 -23.52
C GLU A 462 13.61 -12.30 -24.50
N ASP A 463 13.46 -12.51 -25.80
CA ASP A 463 14.32 -11.94 -26.85
C ASP A 463 14.36 -10.40 -26.83
N SER A 464 13.21 -9.76 -26.55
CA SER A 464 13.08 -8.31 -26.45
C SER A 464 13.33 -7.76 -25.04
N LYS A 465 13.56 -8.65 -24.07
CA LYS A 465 13.64 -8.37 -22.63
C LYS A 465 12.44 -7.56 -22.11
N ARG A 466 11.22 -7.99 -22.45
CA ARG A 466 9.98 -7.32 -22.04
C ARG A 466 8.98 -8.28 -21.42
N VAL A 467 8.06 -7.75 -20.63
CA VAL A 467 6.81 -8.43 -20.24
C VAL A 467 5.68 -7.69 -20.95
N ARG A 468 4.96 -8.41 -21.83
CA ARG A 468 3.70 -7.94 -22.42
C ARG A 468 2.58 -8.25 -21.46
N ILE A 469 1.79 -7.24 -21.09
CA ILE A 469 0.66 -7.33 -20.17
C ILE A 469 -0.61 -6.99 -20.94
N TYR A 470 -1.60 -7.89 -20.89
CA TYR A 470 -2.91 -7.74 -21.51
C TYR A 470 -3.95 -7.37 -20.44
N GLN A 471 -4.67 -6.27 -20.64
CA GLN A 471 -5.79 -5.88 -19.79
C GLN A 471 -7.10 -6.12 -20.54
N LEU A 472 -8.02 -6.88 -19.93
CA LEU A 472 -9.31 -7.24 -20.51
C LEU A 472 -10.43 -6.67 -19.66
N ALA A 473 -11.47 -6.12 -20.28
CA ALA A 473 -12.63 -5.61 -19.56
C ALA A 473 -13.95 -5.84 -20.31
N ARG A 474 -15.00 -6.13 -19.55
CA ARG A 474 -16.41 -6.11 -19.98
C ARG A 474 -17.10 -4.94 -19.29
N TYR A 475 -17.97 -4.24 -20.02
CA TYR A 475 -18.73 -3.09 -19.52
C TYR A 475 -20.24 -3.31 -19.67
N GLU A 476 -20.99 -2.95 -18.64
CA GLU A 476 -22.44 -2.75 -18.69
C GLU A 476 -22.72 -1.26 -18.93
N ASN A 477 -23.52 -0.90 -19.95
CA ASN A 477 -23.95 0.48 -20.13
C ASN A 477 -25.28 0.74 -19.40
N CYS A 478 -25.30 1.64 -18.42
CA CYS A 478 -26.48 1.91 -17.60
C CYS A 478 -27.62 2.65 -18.32
N LEU A 479 -27.34 3.22 -19.51
CA LEU A 479 -28.34 3.77 -20.45
C LEU A 479 -28.87 2.69 -21.42
N GLY A 480 -28.40 1.45 -21.30
CA GLY A 480 -28.83 0.28 -22.05
C GLY A 480 -28.05 0.00 -23.33
N ASN A 481 -28.17 -1.24 -23.83
CA ASN A 481 -27.37 -1.79 -24.94
C ASN A 481 -27.53 -1.06 -26.30
N SER A 482 -28.47 -0.12 -26.42
CA SER A 482 -28.62 0.74 -27.60
C SER A 482 -27.75 2.00 -27.58
N ALA A 483 -27.07 2.31 -26.47
CA ALA A 483 -26.24 3.50 -26.34
C ALA A 483 -25.00 3.45 -27.25
N ALA A 484 -24.78 4.51 -28.04
CA ALA A 484 -23.62 4.71 -28.91
C ALA A 484 -22.42 5.33 -28.16
N LEU A 485 -22.16 4.83 -26.95
CA LEU A 485 -21.11 5.27 -26.03
C LEU A 485 -20.06 4.16 -25.84
N PRO A 486 -19.04 4.05 -26.71
CA PRO A 486 -17.98 3.07 -26.50
C PRO A 486 -17.28 3.34 -25.15
N PRO A 487 -16.95 2.29 -24.38
CA PRO A 487 -16.25 2.43 -23.10
C PRO A 487 -14.81 2.90 -23.30
N PHE A 488 -14.25 3.47 -22.24
CA PHE A 488 -12.82 3.74 -22.12
C PHE A 488 -12.13 2.57 -21.43
N LEU A 489 -11.16 1.94 -22.09
CA LEU A 489 -10.21 1.06 -21.41
C LEU A 489 -9.07 1.91 -20.89
N VAL A 490 -9.14 2.24 -19.59
CA VAL A 490 -8.15 3.07 -18.88
C VAL A 490 -6.89 2.26 -18.59
N ILE A 491 -5.74 2.93 -18.53
CA ILE A 491 -4.44 2.32 -18.21
C ILE A 491 -3.89 2.83 -16.87
N PRO A 492 -3.03 2.06 -16.16
CA PRO A 492 -2.46 2.49 -14.89
C PRO A 492 -1.79 3.86 -15.02
N PRO A 493 -2.18 4.89 -14.23
CA PRO A 493 -1.65 6.25 -14.41
C PRO A 493 -0.12 6.32 -14.22
N GLN A 494 0.44 5.45 -13.36
CA GLN A 494 1.89 5.26 -13.16
C GLN A 494 2.65 5.06 -14.48
N LEU A 495 2.09 4.33 -15.45
CA LEU A 495 2.75 4.06 -16.72
C LEU A 495 2.88 5.31 -17.58
N THR A 496 1.79 6.04 -17.72
CA THR A 496 1.78 7.32 -18.45
C THR A 496 2.59 8.38 -17.73
N PHE A 497 2.58 8.40 -16.40
CA PHE A 497 3.43 9.28 -15.62
C PHE A 497 4.92 8.95 -15.86
N ALA A 498 5.33 7.69 -15.78
CA ALA A 498 6.71 7.27 -16.05
C ALA A 498 7.17 7.58 -17.49
N LYS A 499 6.32 7.24 -18.48
CA LYS A 499 6.54 7.51 -19.91
C LYS A 499 6.67 9.01 -20.21
N ASN A 500 5.86 9.85 -19.58
CA ASN A 500 5.85 11.29 -19.82
C ASN A 500 6.98 12.00 -19.06
N SER A 501 7.15 11.73 -17.76
CA SER A 501 8.04 12.45 -16.85
C SER A 501 9.52 12.12 -17.04
N PHE A 502 9.88 10.85 -17.29
CA PHE A 502 11.28 10.43 -17.44
C PHE A 502 11.54 9.42 -18.58
N LYS A 503 10.62 9.34 -19.55
CA LYS A 503 10.77 8.56 -20.79
C LYS A 503 11.02 7.06 -20.56
N TYR A 504 10.44 6.50 -19.50
CA TYR A 504 10.46 5.06 -19.26
C TYR A 504 9.92 4.29 -20.49
N PRO A 505 10.57 3.21 -20.96
CA PRO A 505 10.33 2.64 -22.29
C PRO A 505 9.10 1.70 -22.35
N VAL A 506 7.96 2.19 -21.87
CA VAL A 506 6.64 1.53 -21.96
C VAL A 506 6.20 1.49 -23.42
N ASP A 507 6.15 0.30 -24.03
CA ASP A 507 5.56 0.14 -25.36
C ASP A 507 4.04 0.03 -25.24
N SER A 508 3.32 0.72 -26.13
CA SER A 508 1.88 0.95 -26.07
C SER A 508 1.43 1.72 -27.30
N ARG A 509 0.28 1.32 -27.90
CA ARG A 509 -0.46 2.16 -28.86
C ARG A 509 -0.79 3.53 -28.25
N GLU A 510 -1.14 4.49 -29.11
CA GLU A 510 -1.50 5.85 -28.70
C GLU A 510 -2.73 5.87 -27.78
N THR A 511 -2.61 6.57 -26.65
CA THR A 511 -3.67 6.75 -25.66
C THR A 511 -4.14 8.19 -25.60
N THR A 512 -5.43 8.40 -25.32
CA THR A 512 -6.03 9.74 -25.17
C THR A 512 -6.15 10.09 -23.68
N LEU A 513 -5.91 11.36 -23.34
CA LEU A 513 -6.16 11.90 -22.00
C LEU A 513 -7.67 11.97 -21.72
N THR A 514 -8.13 11.43 -20.59
CA THR A 514 -9.58 11.41 -20.23
C THR A 514 -10.06 12.68 -19.53
N GLY A 515 -9.12 13.53 -19.06
CA GLY A 515 -9.39 14.69 -18.20
C GLY A 515 -9.40 14.37 -16.70
N VAL A 516 -9.59 13.10 -16.32
CA VAL A 516 -9.60 12.63 -14.93
C VAL A 516 -8.20 12.70 -14.32
N LEU A 517 -8.03 13.53 -13.29
CA LEU A 517 -6.85 13.54 -12.45
C LEU A 517 -7.00 12.53 -11.32
N THR A 518 -5.98 11.69 -11.12
CA THR A 518 -5.85 10.74 -10.01
C THR A 518 -4.74 11.16 -9.06
N PHE A 519 -4.66 10.53 -7.89
CA PHE A 519 -3.54 10.72 -6.97
C PHE A 519 -2.19 10.27 -7.56
N SER A 520 -2.19 9.33 -8.51
CA SER A 520 -1.01 8.82 -9.21
C SER A 520 -0.74 9.45 -10.59
N GLY A 521 -1.48 10.50 -10.98
CA GLY A 521 -1.28 11.20 -12.25
C GLY A 521 -2.54 11.39 -13.08
N GLU A 522 -2.36 11.85 -14.31
CA GLU A 522 -3.42 11.97 -15.30
C GLU A 522 -3.88 10.59 -15.80
N LEU A 523 -5.19 10.34 -15.85
CA LEU A 523 -5.74 9.09 -16.36
C LEU A 523 -5.86 9.12 -17.89
N PHE A 524 -5.20 8.18 -18.54
CA PHE A 524 -5.29 7.97 -19.99
C PHE A 524 -6.10 6.72 -20.30
N ALA A 525 -6.71 6.71 -21.48
CA ALA A 525 -7.49 5.59 -21.96
C ALA A 525 -7.32 5.37 -23.47
N LEU A 526 -7.71 4.18 -23.91
CA LEU A 526 -7.87 3.86 -25.32
C LEU A 526 -9.31 4.11 -25.75
N LEU A 527 -9.43 4.69 -26.94
CA LEU A 527 -10.66 4.71 -27.70
C LEU A 527 -10.64 3.52 -28.67
N PRO A 528 -11.72 2.71 -28.76
CA PRO A 528 -11.84 1.72 -29.84
C PRO A 528 -11.69 2.41 -31.21
N ASP A 529 -11.08 1.73 -32.19
CA ASP A 529 -10.55 2.36 -33.42
C ASP A 529 -11.61 3.13 -34.26
N ASP A 530 -12.91 2.82 -34.12
CA ASP A 530 -14.04 3.54 -34.74
C ASP A 530 -14.42 4.88 -34.05
N ALA A 531 -13.88 5.18 -32.86
CA ALA A 531 -14.38 6.24 -31.97
C ALA A 531 -13.64 7.58 -32.05
N THR A 532 -12.55 7.66 -32.83
CA THR A 532 -11.74 8.87 -33.08
C THR A 532 -12.36 9.82 -34.11
N ALA A 533 -13.37 9.38 -34.87
CA ALA A 533 -14.06 10.20 -35.85
C ALA A 533 -14.96 11.26 -35.18
N SER A 534 -14.50 12.51 -35.14
CA SER A 534 -15.22 13.70 -34.65
C SER A 534 -16.40 14.15 -35.55
N GLY A 535 -16.80 13.34 -36.52
CA GLY A 535 -17.89 13.64 -37.45
C GLY A 535 -19.27 13.14 -36.99
N PRO A 536 -20.36 13.69 -37.54
CA PRO A 536 -21.71 13.18 -37.28
C PRO A 536 -21.83 11.70 -37.70
N LEU A 537 -22.52 10.90 -36.88
CA LEU A 537 -22.68 9.45 -36.98
C LEU A 537 -23.02 8.97 -38.41
N ARG A 538 -22.00 8.66 -39.21
CA ARG A 538 -22.18 7.97 -40.48
C ARG A 538 -22.63 6.55 -40.20
N LYS A 539 -23.79 6.15 -40.74
CA LYS A 539 -24.37 4.80 -40.68
C LYS A 539 -23.56 3.74 -41.45
N LYS A 540 -22.23 3.73 -41.35
CA LYS A 540 -21.46 2.51 -41.66
C LYS A 540 -21.79 1.51 -40.54
N LYS A 541 -22.19 0.29 -40.92
CA LYS A 541 -22.20 -0.84 -39.98
C LYS A 541 -20.80 -0.91 -39.36
N MET A 542 -20.71 -0.90 -38.02
CA MET A 542 -19.43 -1.07 -37.34
C MET A 542 -18.75 -2.34 -37.86
N PRO A 543 -17.49 -2.27 -38.33
CA PRO A 543 -16.62 -3.41 -38.43
C PRO A 543 -15.93 -3.69 -37.08
N LEU A 544 -16.65 -3.53 -35.95
CA LEU A 544 -16.57 -4.57 -34.95
C LEU A 544 -16.98 -5.86 -35.67
N SER A 545 -15.97 -6.60 -36.13
CA SER A 545 -16.14 -8.03 -36.28
C SER A 545 -16.75 -8.53 -34.97
N ARG A 546 -17.77 -9.38 -35.08
CA ARG A 546 -18.15 -10.20 -33.93
C ARG A 546 -17.03 -11.21 -33.73
N ALA A 547 -15.93 -10.77 -33.13
CA ALA A 547 -15.22 -11.62 -32.19
C ALA A 547 -16.28 -12.19 -31.24
N ALA A 548 -16.17 -13.48 -30.89
CA ALA A 548 -17.17 -14.15 -30.05
C ALA A 548 -17.26 -13.57 -28.62
N SER A 549 -16.37 -12.65 -28.28
CA SER A 549 -16.24 -11.96 -27.01
C SER A 549 -16.72 -10.50 -27.06
N ASP A 550 -17.56 -10.14 -26.11
CA ASP A 550 -17.97 -8.78 -25.74
C ASP A 550 -16.91 -8.03 -24.92
N LEU A 551 -15.64 -8.40 -25.09
CA LEU A 551 -14.50 -7.93 -24.31
C LEU A 551 -13.74 -6.84 -25.05
N VAL A 552 -13.33 -5.80 -24.33
CA VAL A 552 -12.32 -4.84 -24.77
C VAL A 552 -10.97 -5.34 -24.28
N VAL A 553 -10.00 -5.51 -25.19
CA VAL A 553 -8.65 -6.01 -24.88
C VAL A 553 -7.61 -4.99 -25.31
N TRP A 554 -6.60 -4.83 -24.46
CA TRP A 554 -5.43 -3.97 -24.63
C TRP A 554 -4.17 -4.73 -24.27
N HIS A 555 -3.01 -4.33 -24.79
CA HIS A 555 -1.71 -4.77 -24.28
C HIS A 555 -0.68 -3.63 -24.23
N TYR A 556 0.25 -3.72 -23.29
CA TYR A 556 1.41 -2.84 -23.16
C TYR A 556 2.64 -3.63 -22.70
N ASP A 557 3.84 -3.16 -23.05
CA ASP A 557 5.08 -3.89 -22.73
C ASP A 557 5.96 -3.09 -21.78
N LEU A 558 6.32 -3.70 -20.65
CA LEU A 558 7.29 -3.19 -19.68
C LEU A 558 8.66 -3.84 -19.91
N PRO A 559 9.79 -3.13 -19.72
CA PRO A 559 11.10 -3.76 -19.75
C PRO A 559 11.25 -4.71 -18.56
N ILE A 560 11.89 -5.87 -18.78
CA ILE A 560 12.34 -6.73 -17.69
C ILE A 560 13.43 -5.96 -16.90
N PRO A 561 13.28 -5.80 -15.58
CA PRO A 561 14.30 -5.11 -14.77
C PRO A 561 15.67 -5.82 -14.81
N PRO A 562 16.77 -5.12 -14.45
CA PRO A 562 18.08 -5.75 -14.37
C PRO A 562 18.08 -7.00 -13.47
N LEU A 563 18.29 -8.18 -14.09
CA LEU A 563 18.40 -9.46 -13.38
C LEU A 563 19.83 -9.76 -12.90
N GLU A 564 20.80 -8.93 -13.30
CA GLU A 564 22.22 -9.17 -13.05
C GLU A 564 22.60 -8.98 -11.57
N GLU A 565 23.58 -9.77 -11.14
CA GLU A 565 24.21 -9.65 -9.83
C GLU A 565 25.33 -8.60 -9.84
N ARG A 566 25.71 -8.16 -8.63
CA ARG A 566 26.85 -7.27 -8.41
C ARG A 566 27.87 -7.90 -7.46
N ALA A 567 28.31 -9.13 -7.76
CA ALA A 567 29.34 -9.80 -6.97
C ALA A 567 30.72 -9.17 -7.24
N LEU A 568 31.08 -8.22 -6.39
CA LEU A 568 32.35 -7.51 -6.43
C LEU A 568 33.51 -8.42 -6.03
N LEU A 569 34.69 -8.16 -6.60
CA LEU A 569 35.89 -8.98 -6.42
C LEU A 569 36.90 -8.32 -5.48
N ASN A 570 37.73 -9.13 -4.84
CA ASN A 570 38.80 -8.65 -3.97
C ASN A 570 39.89 -7.97 -4.80
N VAL A 571 40.30 -6.77 -4.41
CA VAL A 571 41.46 -6.05 -4.96
C VAL A 571 42.58 -6.07 -3.92
N ALA A 572 43.84 -6.19 -4.31
CA ALA A 572 44.94 -6.30 -3.32
C ALA A 572 45.17 -5.01 -2.51
N GLU A 573 44.76 -3.87 -3.03
CA GLU A 573 44.83 -2.55 -2.38
C GLU A 573 43.66 -2.40 -1.36
N GLU A 574 43.61 -1.34 -0.55
CA GLU A 574 42.50 -1.00 0.41
C GLU A 574 42.37 -1.77 1.76
N GLU A 575 43.44 -2.29 2.36
CA GLU A 575 43.39 -3.05 3.64
C GLU A 575 42.62 -2.37 4.79
N ASN A 576 42.73 -1.04 4.96
CA ASN A 576 42.00 -0.32 6.02
C ASN A 576 40.48 -0.40 5.85
N LEU A 577 39.97 -0.36 4.62
CA LEU A 577 38.54 -0.50 4.34
C LEU A 577 38.09 -1.96 4.49
N LYS A 578 38.94 -2.94 4.14
CA LYS A 578 38.66 -4.37 4.37
C LYS A 578 38.59 -4.72 5.85
N SER A 579 39.46 -4.16 6.70
CA SER A 579 39.39 -4.34 8.15
C SER A 579 38.04 -3.87 8.67
N LEU A 580 37.66 -2.63 8.34
CA LEU A 580 36.37 -2.05 8.73
C LEU A 580 35.17 -2.85 8.21
N LEU A 581 35.25 -3.36 6.97
CA LEU A 581 34.22 -4.20 6.36
C LEU A 581 34.02 -5.47 7.18
N ASN A 582 35.11 -6.12 7.58
CA ASN A 582 35.09 -7.33 8.39
C ASN A 582 34.68 -7.07 9.86
N GLU A 583 35.01 -5.91 10.44
CA GLU A 583 34.48 -5.44 11.73
C GLU A 583 32.96 -5.21 11.67
N SER A 584 32.41 -4.87 10.50
CA SER A 584 31.00 -4.53 10.31
C SER A 584 30.09 -5.75 10.13
N VAL A 585 30.65 -6.94 9.90
CA VAL A 585 29.88 -8.21 9.82
C VAL A 585 29.36 -8.56 11.21
N SER A 586 28.11 -8.16 11.46
CA SER A 586 27.43 -8.27 12.75
C SER A 586 25.94 -8.53 12.54
N ASP A 587 25.19 -8.72 13.63
CA ASP A 587 23.74 -9.00 13.64
C ASP A 587 23.28 -10.23 12.81
N VAL A 588 24.19 -11.15 12.45
CA VAL A 588 23.86 -12.41 11.77
C VAL A 588 23.15 -13.36 12.75
N ALA A 589 21.84 -13.57 12.55
CA ALA A 589 21.04 -14.44 13.41
C ALA A 589 21.60 -15.88 13.50
N THR A 590 21.69 -16.42 14.72
CA THR A 590 22.18 -17.77 15.01
C THR A 590 21.09 -18.79 15.30
N THR A 591 19.82 -18.37 15.27
CA THR A 591 18.65 -19.23 15.50
C THR A 591 17.58 -18.96 14.43
N CYS A 592 16.64 -19.88 14.28
CA CYS A 592 15.44 -19.67 13.46
C CYS A 592 14.29 -18.95 14.19
N VAL A 593 14.51 -18.52 15.44
CA VAL A 593 13.49 -17.88 16.29
C VAL A 593 13.51 -16.36 16.04
N GLY A 594 12.70 -15.92 15.07
CA GLY A 594 12.53 -14.51 14.73
C GLY A 594 11.75 -14.31 13.42
N PRO A 595 11.39 -13.06 13.07
CA PRO A 595 10.79 -12.73 11.79
C PRO A 595 11.79 -12.96 10.65
N GLY A 596 11.31 -13.21 9.43
CA GLY A 596 12.18 -13.60 8.32
C GLY A 596 13.21 -12.55 7.93
N VAL A 597 12.88 -11.27 8.10
CA VAL A 597 13.82 -10.15 7.88
C VAL A 597 15.05 -10.24 8.79
N ASP A 598 14.88 -10.61 10.07
CA ASP A 598 15.99 -10.76 11.01
C ASP A 598 16.72 -12.09 10.80
N VAL A 599 15.97 -13.17 10.53
CA VAL A 599 16.54 -14.51 10.45
C VAL A 599 17.24 -14.78 9.12
N LEU A 600 16.77 -14.22 8.00
CA LEU A 600 17.31 -14.46 6.66
C LEU A 600 18.15 -13.28 6.16
N TYR A 601 17.67 -12.05 6.34
CA TYR A 601 18.20 -10.89 5.62
C TYR A 601 19.23 -10.06 6.41
N LYS A 602 18.89 -9.63 7.63
CA LYS A 602 19.67 -8.71 8.47
C LYS A 602 21.10 -9.20 8.71
N GLY A 603 22.09 -8.35 8.40
CA GLY A 603 23.53 -8.62 8.51
C GLY A 603 24.06 -9.63 7.49
N ARG A 604 23.36 -10.76 7.30
CA ARG A 604 23.74 -11.86 6.40
C ARG A 604 23.77 -11.44 4.94
N THR A 605 22.73 -10.79 4.45
CA THR A 605 22.62 -10.41 3.03
C THR A 605 23.70 -9.42 2.66
N GLN A 606 23.94 -8.44 3.53
CA GLN A 606 24.96 -7.41 3.35
C GLN A 606 26.36 -8.04 3.34
N ALA A 607 26.63 -8.97 4.27
CA ALA A 607 27.89 -9.71 4.28
C ALA A 607 28.09 -10.56 3.00
N PHE A 608 27.05 -11.23 2.48
CA PHE A 608 27.13 -11.95 1.21
C PHE A 608 27.35 -11.02 0.00
N GLN A 609 26.70 -9.86 -0.07
CA GLN A 609 26.96 -8.88 -1.14
C GLN A 609 28.44 -8.43 -1.20
N ALA A 610 29.18 -8.55 -0.09
CA ALA A 610 30.60 -8.25 0.02
C ALA A 610 31.52 -9.50 0.06
N PHE A 611 31.03 -10.70 -0.27
CA PHE A 611 31.67 -11.98 0.09
C PHE A 611 33.15 -12.09 -0.28
N SER A 612 33.56 -11.66 -1.48
CA SER A 612 34.97 -11.74 -1.92
C SER A 612 35.94 -10.95 -1.03
N LEU A 613 35.46 -9.86 -0.40
CA LEU A 613 36.25 -8.94 0.44
C LEU A 613 36.22 -9.34 1.93
N LEU A 614 35.45 -10.37 2.28
CA LEU A 614 35.47 -10.95 3.61
C LEU A 614 36.75 -11.76 3.86
N SER A 615 37.27 -11.66 5.08
CA SER A 615 38.29 -12.57 5.59
C SER A 615 37.81 -14.01 5.47
N GLN A 616 38.74 -14.96 5.31
CA GLN A 616 38.39 -16.38 5.21
C GLN A 616 37.56 -16.84 6.42
N GLU A 617 37.95 -16.42 7.62
CA GLU A 617 37.21 -16.67 8.86
C GLU A 617 35.75 -16.17 8.80
N ASN A 618 35.51 -14.95 8.30
CA ASN A 618 34.16 -14.42 8.17
C ASN A 618 33.34 -15.13 7.07
N ARG A 619 33.96 -15.51 5.95
CA ARG A 619 33.29 -16.33 4.91
C ARG A 619 32.88 -17.69 5.45
N GLU A 620 33.76 -18.36 6.18
CA GLU A 620 33.50 -19.67 6.78
C GLU A 620 32.41 -19.59 7.84
N LYS A 621 32.46 -18.62 8.77
CA LYS A 621 31.41 -18.36 9.76
C LYS A 621 30.05 -18.07 9.12
N LEU A 622 30.01 -17.16 8.13
CA LEU A 622 28.78 -16.78 7.43
C LEU A 622 28.16 -17.96 6.69
N THR A 623 28.99 -18.75 6.00
CA THR A 623 28.59 -19.95 5.25
C THR A 623 28.05 -21.04 6.19
N ALA A 624 28.79 -21.35 7.27
CA ALA A 624 28.40 -22.37 8.24
C ALA A 624 27.12 -21.99 9.01
N ASN A 625 27.01 -20.74 9.46
CA ASN A 625 25.78 -20.22 10.06
C ASN A 625 24.59 -20.34 9.12
N SER A 626 24.74 -19.88 7.87
CA SER A 626 23.64 -19.84 6.91
C SER A 626 23.15 -21.25 6.54
N ARG A 627 24.07 -22.21 6.38
CA ARG A 627 23.72 -23.63 6.15
C ARG A 627 23.05 -24.29 7.35
N ALA A 628 23.27 -23.82 8.57
CA ALA A 628 22.55 -24.32 9.76
C ALA A 628 21.17 -23.65 9.91
N VAL A 629 21.09 -22.33 9.74
CA VAL A 629 19.88 -21.53 10.06
C VAL A 629 18.83 -21.61 8.96
N ILE A 630 19.19 -21.56 7.67
CA ILE A 630 18.21 -21.50 6.57
C ILE A 630 17.34 -22.75 6.47
N PRO A 631 17.87 -24.00 6.50
CA PRO A 631 17.01 -25.19 6.48
C PRO A 631 16.08 -25.25 7.70
N ALA A 632 16.57 -24.86 8.88
CA ALA A 632 15.77 -24.82 10.09
C ALA A 632 14.65 -23.76 10.03
N TYR A 633 14.91 -22.60 9.42
CA TYR A 633 13.93 -21.53 9.24
C TYR A 633 12.89 -21.85 8.16
N LEU A 634 13.25 -22.50 7.07
CA LEU A 634 12.27 -22.97 6.07
C LEU A 634 11.30 -24.00 6.67
N GLN A 635 11.72 -24.76 7.68
CA GLN A 635 10.88 -25.75 8.36
C GLN A 635 10.09 -25.20 9.56
N ASN A 636 10.70 -24.33 10.37
CA ASN A 636 10.20 -23.93 11.70
C ASN A 636 10.22 -22.40 11.93
N GLY A 637 10.39 -21.61 10.87
CA GLY A 637 10.45 -20.16 10.94
C GLY A 637 9.12 -19.51 11.36
N VAL A 638 9.21 -18.33 11.97
CA VAL A 638 8.02 -17.58 12.40
C VAL A 638 7.32 -16.97 11.18
N TRP A 639 6.31 -17.69 10.69
CA TRP A 639 5.35 -17.24 9.69
C TRP A 639 3.93 -17.35 10.26
N TYR A 640 3.15 -16.30 10.04
CA TYR A 640 1.76 -16.22 10.44
C TYR A 640 0.88 -16.43 9.22
N ASP A 641 -0.06 -17.37 9.35
CA ASP A 641 -1.06 -17.66 8.34
C ASP A 641 -2.27 -16.75 8.54
N SER A 642 -2.81 -16.19 7.47
CA SER A 642 -3.91 -15.23 7.52
C SER A 642 -4.84 -15.38 6.33
N VAL A 643 -6.09 -14.99 6.52
CA VAL A 643 -7.10 -14.90 5.47
C VAL A 643 -7.65 -13.47 5.49
N GLU A 644 -7.66 -12.81 4.34
CA GLU A 644 -8.35 -11.52 4.21
C GLU A 644 -9.88 -11.79 4.22
N PRO A 645 -10.65 -11.21 5.16
CA PRO A 645 -12.00 -11.68 5.47
C PRO A 645 -13.04 -11.47 4.36
N PHE A 646 -12.85 -10.51 3.44
CA PHE A 646 -13.80 -10.24 2.37
C PHE A 646 -13.59 -11.15 1.16
N SER A 647 -12.38 -11.18 0.61
CA SER A 647 -11.99 -12.01 -0.54
C SER A 647 -11.81 -13.49 -0.21
N ALA A 648 -11.59 -13.81 1.07
CA ALA A 648 -11.16 -15.11 1.56
C ALA A 648 -9.80 -15.59 1.00
N LEU A 649 -8.97 -14.67 0.50
CA LEU A 649 -7.62 -14.98 0.03
C LEU A 649 -6.69 -15.22 1.23
N ARG A 650 -5.96 -16.34 1.16
CA ARG A 650 -5.01 -16.77 2.20
C ARG A 650 -3.60 -16.28 1.88
N PHE A 651 -2.90 -15.77 2.87
CA PHE A 651 -1.53 -15.25 2.74
C PHE A 651 -0.72 -15.50 4.01
N TRP A 652 0.61 -15.48 3.84
CA TRP A 652 1.57 -15.55 4.94
C TRP A 652 2.30 -14.22 5.11
N TRP A 653 2.66 -13.92 6.36
CA TRP A 653 3.51 -12.79 6.71
C TRP A 653 4.44 -13.15 7.88
N SER A 654 5.62 -12.55 7.96
CA SER A 654 6.57 -12.78 9.07
C SER A 654 6.82 -11.57 9.96
N TYR A 655 6.41 -10.37 9.54
CA TYR A 655 6.73 -9.12 10.25
C TYR A 655 5.47 -8.35 10.64
N TYR A 656 5.50 -7.79 11.85
CA TYR A 656 4.50 -6.89 12.40
C TYR A 656 5.17 -5.61 12.86
N ILE A 657 4.82 -4.50 12.22
CA ILE A 657 4.71 -3.22 12.90
C ILE A 657 3.23 -2.86 12.93
N GLU A 658 2.82 -2.10 13.95
CA GLU A 658 1.49 -1.51 13.99
C GLU A 658 1.45 -0.30 13.05
N GLY A 659 0.53 -0.32 12.10
CA GLY A 659 0.30 0.79 11.18
C GLY A 659 -0.90 1.66 11.56
N PRO A 660 -1.33 2.51 10.62
CA PRO A 660 -2.62 3.19 10.69
C PRO A 660 -3.75 2.20 11.00
N TYR A 661 -4.75 2.65 11.79
CA TYR A 661 -5.89 1.84 12.24
C TYR A 661 -5.58 0.67 13.21
N PHE A 662 -4.36 0.61 13.78
CA PHE A 662 -3.97 -0.39 14.79
C PHE A 662 -3.95 -1.85 14.29
N ASP A 663 -3.70 -2.05 12.99
CA ASP A 663 -3.53 -3.37 12.36
C ASP A 663 -2.11 -3.51 11.77
N ARG A 664 -1.85 -4.69 11.20
CA ARG A 664 -0.60 -5.15 10.64
C ARG A 664 -0.20 -4.34 9.41
N TYR A 665 1.04 -3.87 9.45
CA TYR A 665 1.64 -3.03 8.41
C TYR A 665 3.09 -3.47 8.12
N ASP A 666 3.70 -2.96 7.05
CA ASP A 666 5.01 -3.35 6.49
C ASP A 666 5.11 -4.85 6.06
N GLN A 667 4.02 -5.46 5.58
CA GLN A 667 4.02 -6.87 5.15
C GLN A 667 4.89 -7.12 3.90
N GLU A 668 4.83 -6.21 2.91
CA GLU A 668 5.66 -6.30 1.71
C GLU A 668 7.16 -6.15 2.02
N TRP A 669 7.50 -5.40 3.06
CA TRP A 669 8.86 -5.27 3.58
C TRP A 669 9.33 -6.55 4.27
N GLY A 670 8.50 -7.08 5.19
CA GLY A 670 8.80 -8.28 5.94
C GLY A 670 9.03 -9.48 5.03
N ASN A 671 8.12 -9.69 4.07
CA ASN A 671 8.21 -10.80 3.13
C ASN A 671 9.27 -10.55 2.05
N GLY A 672 9.39 -9.31 1.54
CA GLY A 672 10.28 -8.98 0.43
C GLY A 672 11.76 -9.08 0.79
N LEU A 673 12.14 -8.53 1.95
CA LEU A 673 13.50 -8.67 2.46
C LEU A 673 13.81 -10.13 2.82
N SER A 674 12.84 -10.88 3.36
CA SER A 674 13.00 -12.32 3.63
C SER A 674 13.29 -13.14 2.36
N LEU A 675 12.55 -12.89 1.28
CA LEU A 675 12.78 -13.53 -0.03
C LEU A 675 14.14 -13.15 -0.62
N TYR A 676 14.53 -11.87 -0.53
CA TYR A 676 15.83 -11.40 -1.01
C TYR A 676 16.99 -12.01 -0.21
N GLY A 677 16.90 -12.07 1.13
CA GLY A 677 17.91 -12.72 1.96
C GLY A 677 18.02 -14.23 1.72
N LEU A 678 16.89 -14.92 1.50
CA LEU A 678 16.88 -16.33 1.09
C LEU A 678 17.57 -16.52 -0.26
N TYR A 679 17.22 -15.70 -1.26
CA TYR A 679 17.84 -15.74 -2.58
C TYR A 679 19.34 -15.49 -2.51
N THR A 680 19.79 -14.38 -1.92
CA THR A 680 21.21 -14.06 -1.81
C THR A 680 21.98 -15.18 -1.13
N ALA A 681 21.51 -15.69 0.02
CA ALA A 681 22.21 -16.76 0.71
C ALA A 681 22.31 -18.04 -0.14
N LEU A 682 21.21 -18.51 -0.75
CA LEU A 682 21.24 -19.70 -1.60
C LEU A 682 22.14 -19.53 -2.83
N LYS A 683 22.13 -18.34 -3.44
CA LYS A 683 22.97 -17.99 -4.59
C LYS A 683 24.45 -18.07 -4.28
N TYR A 684 24.90 -17.66 -3.09
CA TYR A 684 26.29 -17.85 -2.68
C TYR A 684 26.59 -19.28 -2.22
N LEU A 685 25.62 -19.99 -1.62
CA LEU A 685 25.81 -21.33 -1.06
C LEU A 685 25.74 -22.50 -2.07
N GLY A 686 25.06 -22.33 -3.21
CA GLY A 686 24.82 -23.38 -4.21
C GLY A 686 23.82 -24.47 -3.77
N ASP A 687 23.04 -24.21 -2.72
CA ASP A 687 22.20 -25.21 -2.04
C ASP A 687 20.78 -25.32 -2.65
N TRP A 688 20.66 -25.26 -3.98
CA TRP A 688 19.38 -25.19 -4.72
C TRP A 688 18.45 -26.40 -4.57
N GLU A 689 18.98 -27.59 -4.33
CA GLU A 689 18.18 -28.78 -4.01
C GLU A 689 17.31 -28.61 -2.75
N LEU A 690 17.79 -27.84 -1.75
CA LEU A 690 17.01 -27.53 -0.56
C LEU A 690 15.76 -26.73 -0.93
N LEU A 691 15.94 -25.72 -1.78
CA LEU A 691 14.89 -24.84 -2.25
C LEU A 691 13.86 -25.59 -3.09
N ALA A 692 14.31 -26.47 -4.00
CA ALA A 692 13.42 -27.30 -4.81
C ALA A 692 12.52 -28.21 -3.94
N LYS A 693 13.07 -28.74 -2.84
CA LYS A 693 12.33 -29.56 -1.84
C LYS A 693 11.43 -28.74 -0.91
N GLN A 694 11.64 -27.42 -0.82
CA GLN A 694 10.92 -26.50 0.09
C GLN A 694 10.13 -25.42 -0.68
N TRP A 695 9.86 -25.61 -1.97
CA TRP A 695 9.26 -24.57 -2.83
C TRP A 695 7.92 -24.04 -2.32
N GLU A 696 7.11 -24.90 -1.68
CA GLU A 696 5.83 -24.48 -1.10
C GLU A 696 6.00 -23.37 -0.04
N VAL A 697 7.12 -23.38 0.71
CA VAL A 697 7.45 -22.30 1.65
C VAL A 697 7.70 -20.99 0.90
N VAL A 698 8.36 -21.05 -0.27
CA VAL A 698 8.63 -19.87 -1.12
C VAL A 698 7.32 -19.29 -1.68
N GLU A 699 6.41 -20.14 -2.18
CA GLU A 699 5.06 -19.69 -2.60
C GLU A 699 4.32 -19.00 -1.46
N ARG A 700 4.38 -19.56 -0.25
CA ARG A 700 3.74 -18.96 0.92
C ARG A 700 4.40 -17.63 1.30
N MET A 701 5.73 -17.56 1.38
CA MET A 701 6.46 -16.29 1.58
C MET A 701 6.07 -15.23 0.53
N PHE A 702 5.86 -15.66 -0.72
CA PHE A 702 5.48 -14.79 -1.83
C PHE A 702 3.97 -14.44 -1.88
N SER A 703 3.11 -15.18 -1.17
CA SER A 703 1.65 -15.04 -1.27
C SER A 703 1.12 -13.62 -1.06
N TRP A 704 1.71 -12.83 -0.15
CA TRP A 704 1.38 -11.41 0.04
C TRP A 704 1.44 -10.61 -1.26
N PHE A 705 2.53 -10.76 -2.03
CA PHE A 705 2.75 -10.06 -3.30
C PHE A 705 1.66 -10.36 -4.33
N ALA A 706 1.11 -11.57 -4.31
CA ALA A 706 0.01 -11.95 -5.19
C ALA A 706 -1.33 -11.38 -4.69
N VAL A 707 -1.68 -11.58 -3.41
CA VAL A 707 -3.03 -11.23 -2.92
C VAL A 707 -3.25 -9.72 -2.75
N ALA A 708 -2.19 -8.95 -2.53
CA ALA A 708 -2.28 -7.51 -2.35
C ALA A 708 -1.98 -6.70 -3.64
N ASP A 709 -1.66 -7.33 -4.78
CA ASP A 709 -1.27 -6.63 -6.02
C ASP A 709 -2.38 -5.71 -6.54
N ASP A 710 -2.11 -4.41 -6.48
CA ASP A 710 -2.95 -3.30 -6.87
C ASP A 710 -2.69 -2.84 -8.31
N TRP A 711 -3.75 -2.41 -9.00
CA TRP A 711 -3.66 -1.96 -10.39
C TRP A 711 -3.06 -0.57 -10.57
N GLU A 712 -3.50 0.43 -9.80
CA GLU A 712 -2.99 1.81 -9.97
C GLU A 712 -1.53 1.90 -9.53
N TRP A 713 -1.17 1.25 -8.41
CA TRP A 713 0.18 1.30 -7.87
C TRP A 713 1.14 0.30 -8.51
N MET A 714 0.62 -0.75 -9.17
CA MET A 714 1.39 -1.79 -9.85
C MET A 714 2.32 -2.60 -8.90
N ARG A 715 1.81 -2.93 -7.71
CA ARG A 715 2.53 -3.56 -6.60
C ARG A 715 1.57 -4.00 -5.47
N PRO A 716 2.01 -4.80 -4.47
CA PRO A 716 1.25 -4.95 -3.23
C PRO A 716 1.12 -3.67 -2.40
N SER A 717 0.07 -3.61 -1.57
CA SER A 717 -0.08 -2.65 -0.47
C SER A 717 0.87 -2.96 0.70
N ASN A 718 1.01 -1.99 1.61
CA ASN A 718 1.81 -2.16 2.83
C ASN A 718 1.09 -2.96 3.92
N GLY A 719 -0.24 -2.83 4.02
CA GLY A 719 -1.09 -3.52 5.01
C GLY A 719 -2.39 -4.08 4.41
N VAL A 720 -3.07 -4.94 5.18
CA VAL A 720 -4.25 -5.73 4.75
C VAL A 720 -5.54 -4.91 4.56
N HIS A 721 -5.55 -3.71 5.12
CA HIS A 721 -6.58 -2.69 4.90
C HIS A 721 -6.33 -1.87 3.61
N GLY A 722 -5.42 -2.31 2.74
CA GLY A 722 -5.17 -1.69 1.42
C GLY A 722 -4.49 -0.33 1.46
N HIS A 723 -3.92 0.04 2.61
CA HIS A 723 -3.37 1.36 2.88
C HIS A 723 -1.86 1.44 2.65
N GLY A 724 -1.39 2.64 2.35
CA GLY A 724 0.00 3.03 2.53
C GLY A 724 0.91 2.58 1.39
N THR A 725 0.33 2.26 0.25
CA THR A 725 1.05 1.69 -0.88
C THR A 725 2.19 2.61 -1.29
N GLY A 726 3.39 2.07 -1.55
CA GLY A 726 4.51 2.89 -1.99
C GLY A 726 5.33 3.59 -0.90
N ALA A 727 5.02 3.41 0.40
CA ALA A 727 5.76 4.10 1.46
C ALA A 727 7.23 3.65 1.58
N GLY A 728 8.14 4.63 1.47
CA GLY A 728 9.53 4.57 1.89
C GLY A 728 10.29 3.34 1.40
N ASP A 729 10.90 2.63 2.33
CA ASP A 729 11.77 1.51 2.08
C ASP A 729 11.04 0.21 1.74
N CYS A 730 9.78 0.07 2.16
CA CYS A 730 8.91 -1.04 1.79
C CYS A 730 8.80 -1.18 0.26
N THR A 731 8.84 -0.05 -0.46
CA THR A 731 8.94 0.00 -1.93
C THR A 731 10.18 -0.68 -2.50
N ASN A 732 11.34 -0.48 -1.88
CA ASN A 732 12.57 -1.15 -2.31
C ASN A 732 12.47 -2.65 -2.02
N ALA A 733 12.00 -3.02 -0.83
CA ALA A 733 11.81 -4.40 -0.39
C ALA A 733 10.86 -5.20 -1.30
N ALA A 734 9.76 -4.59 -1.78
CA ALA A 734 8.80 -5.27 -2.64
C ALA A 734 9.34 -5.57 -4.05
N TYR A 735 10.06 -4.61 -4.63
CA TYR A 735 10.74 -4.82 -5.91
C TYR A 735 11.81 -5.90 -5.82
N VAL A 736 12.68 -5.88 -4.79
CA VAL A 736 13.70 -6.93 -4.66
C VAL A 736 13.09 -8.28 -4.26
N GLY A 737 11.98 -8.31 -3.52
CA GLY A 737 11.26 -9.53 -3.18
C GLY A 737 10.67 -10.23 -4.40
N THR A 738 10.00 -9.46 -5.27
CA THR A 738 9.45 -9.97 -6.55
C THR A 738 10.55 -10.40 -7.53
N LEU A 739 11.63 -9.61 -7.64
CA LEU A 739 12.83 -9.97 -8.40
C LEU A 739 13.48 -11.27 -7.87
N SER A 740 13.56 -11.44 -6.55
CA SER A 740 14.11 -12.62 -5.91
C SER A 740 13.27 -13.86 -6.15
N TYR A 741 11.95 -13.75 -6.08
CA TYR A 741 11.05 -14.85 -6.41
C TYR A 741 11.26 -15.33 -7.86
N ALA A 742 11.42 -14.41 -8.82
CA ALA A 742 11.78 -14.75 -10.20
C ALA A 742 13.14 -15.49 -10.26
N LYS A 743 14.19 -14.92 -9.65
CA LYS A 743 15.54 -15.52 -9.64
C LYS A 743 15.53 -16.91 -8.96
N LEU A 744 14.84 -17.08 -7.84
CA LEU A 744 14.64 -18.36 -7.15
C LEU A 744 13.95 -19.40 -8.05
N ALA A 745 12.85 -19.02 -8.72
CA ALA A 745 12.09 -19.90 -9.61
C ALA A 745 12.93 -20.37 -10.81
N ARG A 746 13.69 -19.45 -11.43
CA ARG A 746 14.63 -19.73 -12.52
C ARG A 746 15.62 -20.84 -12.14
N GLU A 747 16.27 -20.72 -10.99
CA GLU A 747 17.31 -21.66 -10.56
C GLU A 747 16.77 -23.04 -10.16
N VAL A 748 15.48 -23.17 -9.83
CA VAL A 748 14.82 -24.49 -9.62
C VAL A 748 14.07 -25.02 -10.86
N GLY A 749 14.09 -24.30 -11.99
CA GLY A 749 13.46 -24.74 -13.24
C GLY A 749 11.94 -24.56 -13.28
N ARG A 750 11.39 -23.63 -12.49
CA ARG A 750 9.96 -23.32 -12.41
C ARG A 750 9.59 -22.17 -13.33
N ILE A 751 9.26 -22.51 -14.59
CA ILE A 751 9.07 -21.54 -15.68
C ILE A 751 7.84 -20.65 -15.44
N GLU A 752 6.73 -21.22 -14.95
CA GLU A 752 5.51 -20.43 -14.73
C GLU A 752 5.73 -19.39 -13.62
N GLU A 753 6.27 -19.82 -12.49
CA GLU A 753 6.62 -18.98 -11.35
C GLU A 753 7.72 -17.96 -11.69
N TYR A 754 8.70 -18.32 -12.53
CA TYR A 754 9.71 -17.38 -13.05
C TYR A 754 9.06 -16.25 -13.84
N HIS A 755 8.17 -16.59 -14.79
CA HIS A 755 7.44 -15.60 -15.58
C HIS A 755 6.55 -14.72 -14.70
N TYR A 756 5.85 -15.30 -13.71
CA TYR A 756 5.04 -14.53 -12.75
C TYR A 756 5.89 -13.56 -11.92
N GLY A 757 7.08 -14.00 -11.47
CA GLY A 757 8.03 -13.15 -10.77
C GLY A 757 8.54 -12.00 -11.63
N LEU A 758 8.87 -12.25 -12.90
CA LEU A 758 9.27 -11.21 -13.85
C LEU A 758 8.16 -10.19 -14.11
N TYR A 759 6.92 -10.66 -14.27
CA TYR A 759 5.73 -9.83 -14.41
C TYR A 759 5.55 -8.89 -13.21
N MET A 760 5.61 -9.44 -11.99
CA MET A 760 5.52 -8.64 -10.76
C MET A 760 6.70 -7.67 -10.60
N ALA A 761 7.93 -8.09 -10.91
CA ALA A 761 9.10 -7.24 -10.81
C ALA A 761 9.07 -6.08 -11.82
N ALA A 762 8.62 -6.33 -13.05
CA ALA A 762 8.47 -5.29 -14.09
C ALA A 762 7.39 -4.27 -13.71
N ARG A 763 6.28 -4.71 -13.09
CA ARG A 763 5.26 -3.83 -12.50
C ARG A 763 5.84 -3.00 -11.34
N CYS A 764 6.43 -3.65 -10.34
CA CYS A 764 6.99 -3.00 -9.15
C CYS A 764 8.15 -2.03 -9.46
N ALA A 765 8.88 -2.21 -10.56
CA ALA A 765 9.94 -1.28 -10.98
C ALA A 765 9.40 0.15 -11.25
N VAL A 766 8.16 0.29 -11.72
CA VAL A 766 7.55 1.59 -12.04
C VAL A 766 7.38 2.48 -10.79
N PRO A 767 6.62 2.10 -9.74
CA PRO A 767 6.43 2.91 -8.54
C PRO A 767 7.74 3.18 -7.77
N VAL A 768 8.71 2.27 -7.87
CA VAL A 768 10.06 2.44 -7.29
C VAL A 768 10.76 3.69 -7.83
N MET A 769 10.59 4.00 -9.12
CA MET A 769 11.19 5.16 -9.78
C MET A 769 10.30 6.41 -9.77
N THR A 770 8.99 6.27 -9.96
CA THR A 770 8.10 7.42 -10.16
C THR A 770 8.01 8.35 -8.95
N ARG A 771 8.19 7.83 -7.72
CA ARG A 771 8.29 8.64 -6.48
C ARG A 771 9.31 9.79 -6.52
N PHE A 772 10.42 9.64 -7.25
CA PHE A 772 11.39 10.74 -7.40
C PHE A 772 10.84 11.84 -8.33
N ALA A 773 10.12 11.46 -9.39
CA ALA A 773 9.47 12.39 -10.32
C ALA A 773 8.18 13.05 -9.76
N TYR A 774 7.48 12.42 -8.82
CA TYR A 774 6.20 12.95 -8.30
C TYR A 774 6.32 14.28 -7.56
N ASN A 775 7.51 14.69 -7.11
CA ASN A 775 7.68 15.89 -6.29
C ASN A 775 7.13 17.18 -6.94
N ALA A 776 7.42 17.39 -8.23
CA ALA A 776 6.92 18.55 -8.97
C ALA A 776 5.40 18.45 -9.23
N PHE A 777 4.90 17.26 -9.57
CA PHE A 777 3.48 17.00 -9.79
C PHE A 777 2.65 17.20 -8.51
N ALA A 778 3.13 16.69 -7.38
CA ALA A 778 2.49 16.77 -6.08
C ALA A 778 2.48 18.21 -5.56
N GLU A 779 3.55 18.99 -5.77
CA GLU A 779 3.58 20.42 -5.44
C GLU A 779 2.56 21.19 -6.30
N ALA A 780 2.59 21.02 -7.63
CA ALA A 780 1.71 21.72 -8.56
C ALA A 780 0.22 21.49 -8.29
N ASN A 781 -0.15 20.29 -7.82
CA ASN A 781 -1.52 19.91 -7.50
C ASN A 781 -1.86 20.03 -5.99
N ARG A 782 -0.95 20.57 -5.15
CA ARG A 782 -1.11 20.70 -3.69
C ARG A 782 -1.48 19.35 -3.03
N LEU A 783 -0.82 18.27 -3.44
CA LEU A 783 -1.03 16.89 -2.96
C LEU A 783 0.05 16.43 -1.95
N LYS A 784 1.01 17.31 -1.62
CA LYS A 784 2.00 17.12 -0.54
C LYS A 784 2.20 18.42 0.24
N ALA A 785 2.89 18.36 1.37
CA ALA A 785 3.29 19.54 2.11
C ALA A 785 4.42 20.33 1.39
N PRO A 786 4.51 21.66 1.55
CA PRO A 786 5.69 22.42 1.16
C PRO A 786 6.95 21.92 1.87
N ASN A 787 8.13 22.06 1.26
CA ASN A 787 9.42 21.63 1.83
C ASN A 787 9.42 20.16 2.31
N SER A 788 8.85 19.27 1.50
CA SER A 788 8.84 17.83 1.71
C SER A 788 9.06 17.08 0.40
N PHE A 789 9.56 15.85 0.49
CA PHE A 789 9.59 14.89 -0.60
C PHE A 789 8.39 13.94 -0.54
N VAL A 790 7.90 13.52 -1.71
CA VAL A 790 7.09 12.31 -1.84
C VAL A 790 7.91 11.11 -1.39
N ILE A 791 7.38 10.35 -0.43
CA ILE A 791 7.95 9.08 0.02
C ILE A 791 7.04 7.89 -0.24
N GLY A 792 5.76 8.12 -0.60
CA GLY A 792 4.80 7.07 -0.92
C GLY A 792 3.39 7.62 -1.07
N PHE A 793 2.38 6.79 -0.85
CA PHE A 793 0.98 7.15 -1.06
C PHE A 793 0.09 6.72 0.12
N HIS A 794 -0.98 7.48 0.30
CA HIS A 794 -2.08 7.20 1.21
C HIS A 794 -3.35 7.30 0.38
N GLU A 795 -4.04 6.17 0.24
CA GLU A 795 -5.31 6.05 -0.45
C GLU A 795 -6.28 7.10 0.09
N GLY A 796 -6.81 7.95 -0.79
CA GLY A 796 -7.76 9.00 -0.43
C GLY A 796 -7.18 10.34 0.04
N GLU A 797 -5.95 10.36 0.58
CA GLU A 797 -5.27 11.58 1.05
C GLU A 797 -4.20 12.09 0.08
N GLY A 798 -3.60 11.21 -0.72
CA GLY A 798 -2.60 11.54 -1.74
C GLY A 798 -1.21 11.02 -1.41
N PHE A 799 -0.22 11.91 -1.33
CA PHE A 799 1.18 11.50 -1.14
C PHE A 799 1.59 11.50 0.33
N LEU A 800 2.13 10.36 0.80
CA LEU A 800 2.93 10.34 2.01
C LEU A 800 4.19 11.19 1.78
N SER A 801 4.49 12.04 2.75
CA SER A 801 5.49 13.10 2.61
C SER A 801 6.57 13.03 3.68
N GLY A 802 7.84 13.01 3.28
CA GLY A 802 9.01 13.15 4.16
C GLY A 802 9.45 14.61 4.26
N GLU A 803 9.28 15.21 5.44
CA GLU A 803 9.65 16.60 5.71
C GLU A 803 11.16 16.85 5.61
N LEU A 804 11.59 17.90 4.89
CA LEU A 804 12.99 18.33 4.79
C LEU A 804 13.49 19.15 5.99
N GLY A 805 12.60 19.54 6.91
CA GLY A 805 12.96 20.25 8.15
C GLY A 805 13.14 19.34 9.38
N SER A 806 12.99 18.02 9.20
CA SER A 806 12.78 17.03 10.27
C SER A 806 13.82 15.91 10.23
N TYR A 807 13.54 14.75 10.83
CA TYR A 807 14.50 13.64 10.88
C TYR A 807 14.79 13.08 9.46
N PRO A 808 16.05 13.13 8.94
CA PRO A 808 16.40 12.76 7.55
C PRO A 808 16.07 11.32 7.16
N TRP A 809 15.89 10.42 8.13
CA TRP A 809 15.50 9.04 7.87
C TRP A 809 14.25 8.93 6.98
N ASN A 810 13.22 9.75 7.26
CA ASN A 810 11.94 9.65 6.54
C ASN A 810 12.15 9.82 5.03
N VAL A 811 13.05 10.74 4.65
CA VAL A 811 13.47 10.95 3.26
C VAL A 811 14.42 9.85 2.79
N THR A 812 15.42 9.47 3.60
CA THR A 812 16.40 8.41 3.26
C THR A 812 15.72 7.08 2.89
N SER A 813 14.57 6.77 3.51
CA SER A 813 13.77 5.56 3.24
C SER A 813 13.48 5.36 1.75
N ASN A 814 13.42 6.43 0.95
CA ASN A 814 13.26 6.34 -0.51
C ASN A 814 14.38 5.53 -1.18
N ILE A 815 15.62 5.62 -0.72
CA ILE A 815 16.76 4.91 -1.34
C ILE A 815 17.18 3.65 -0.57
N SER A 816 16.86 3.55 0.72
CA SER A 816 17.16 2.38 1.55
C SER A 816 16.41 2.43 2.87
N GLY A 817 15.97 1.27 3.32
CA GLY A 817 15.53 1.06 4.69
C GLY A 817 16.55 0.30 5.51
N ASN A 818 16.26 -0.99 5.70
CA ASN A 818 17.12 -2.00 6.32
C ASN A 818 18.34 -2.40 5.46
N GLY A 819 18.87 -1.51 4.62
CA GLY A 819 20.12 -1.72 3.89
C GLY A 819 20.04 -1.53 2.40
N VAL A 820 21.21 -1.64 1.79
CA VAL A 820 21.43 -1.42 0.36
C VAL A 820 21.09 -2.70 -0.41
N GLN A 821 20.21 -2.59 -1.40
CA GLN A 821 19.96 -3.62 -2.39
C GLN A 821 20.48 -3.13 -3.76
N PRO A 822 21.65 -3.60 -4.24
CA PRO A 822 22.26 -3.12 -5.48
C PRO A 822 21.31 -3.07 -6.67
N GLU A 823 20.40 -4.04 -6.83
CA GLU A 823 19.47 -4.08 -7.95
C GLU A 823 18.47 -2.92 -7.99
N ALA A 824 18.13 -2.31 -6.84
CA ALA A 824 17.33 -1.09 -6.80
C ALA A 824 18.13 0.12 -7.28
N PHE A 825 19.40 0.23 -6.86
CA PHE A 825 20.31 1.29 -7.32
C PHE A 825 20.67 1.15 -8.80
N ASP A 826 20.83 -0.06 -9.30
CA ASP A 826 21.11 -0.33 -10.70
C ASP A 826 19.87 -0.05 -11.58
N LEU A 827 18.65 -0.31 -11.09
CA LEU A 827 17.41 0.17 -11.72
C LEU A 827 17.41 1.70 -11.83
N TYR A 828 17.70 2.42 -10.72
CA TYR A 828 17.69 3.88 -10.73
C TYR A 828 18.76 4.47 -11.66
N ALA A 829 20.00 3.96 -11.60
CA ALA A 829 21.11 4.42 -12.43
C ALA A 829 20.87 4.15 -13.93
N THR A 830 20.06 3.12 -14.27
CA THR A 830 19.71 2.79 -15.65
C THR A 830 18.64 3.74 -16.22
N TYR A 831 17.62 4.11 -15.43
CA TYR A 831 16.41 4.77 -15.97
C TYR A 831 16.14 6.18 -15.46
N ILE A 832 16.62 6.56 -14.27
CA ILE A 832 16.35 7.87 -13.64
C ILE A 832 17.57 8.55 -12.97
N PRO A 833 18.81 8.48 -13.52
CA PRO A 833 19.99 9.02 -12.85
C PRO A 833 19.87 10.52 -12.51
N ASP A 834 19.29 11.33 -13.40
CA ASP A 834 19.15 12.77 -13.22
C ASP A 834 18.21 13.14 -12.06
N LEU A 835 17.03 12.49 -11.99
CA LEU A 835 16.07 12.66 -10.89
C LEU A 835 16.67 12.26 -9.54
N LEU A 836 17.53 11.25 -9.55
CA LEU A 836 18.22 10.75 -8.35
C LEU A 836 19.33 11.72 -7.90
N MET A 837 20.04 12.34 -8.84
CA MET A 837 21.00 13.41 -8.57
C MET A 837 20.33 14.71 -8.08
N ASP A 838 19.13 15.03 -8.55
CA ASP A 838 18.34 16.17 -8.07
C ASP A 838 17.81 15.90 -6.64
N TYR A 839 17.28 14.70 -6.39
CA TYR A 839 16.90 14.23 -5.05
C TYR A 839 18.08 14.34 -4.06
N GLU A 840 19.26 13.84 -4.44
CA GLU A 840 20.45 13.87 -3.56
C GLU A 840 20.91 15.31 -3.26
N ARG A 841 20.89 16.20 -4.26
CA ARG A 841 21.23 17.62 -4.07
C ARG A 841 20.26 18.34 -3.15
N THR A 842 18.96 18.10 -3.27
CA THR A 842 17.96 18.68 -2.35
C THR A 842 18.04 18.06 -0.95
N PHE A 843 18.34 16.77 -0.82
CA PHE A 843 18.60 16.14 0.48
C PHE A 843 19.82 16.76 1.17
N GLU A 844 20.94 16.93 0.47
CA GLU A 844 22.15 17.54 1.03
C GLU A 844 21.94 18.99 1.46
N GLN A 845 21.17 19.78 0.69
CA GLN A 845 20.82 21.16 1.04
C GLN A 845 20.00 21.23 2.35
N ALA A 846 19.09 20.29 2.56
CA ALA A 846 18.31 20.18 3.80
C ALA A 846 19.15 19.66 4.97
N TYR A 847 20.10 18.76 4.70
CA TYR A 847 20.87 18.02 5.70
C TYR A 847 22.39 18.11 5.48
N PRO A 848 23.02 19.30 5.52
CA PRO A 848 24.43 19.48 5.13
C PRO A 848 25.46 18.70 5.98
N ASN A 849 25.05 18.17 7.13
CA ASN A 849 25.86 17.34 8.03
C ASN A 849 25.44 15.85 8.03
N TRP A 850 24.66 15.38 7.05
CA TRP A 850 24.10 14.02 7.00
C TRP A 850 25.16 12.90 7.17
N TYR A 851 26.38 13.14 6.66
CA TYR A 851 27.50 12.20 6.71
C TYR A 851 28.23 12.17 8.07
N ASP A 852 27.98 13.13 8.96
CA ASP A 852 28.70 13.25 10.23
C ASP A 852 28.00 12.46 11.34
N GLY A 853 28.60 11.35 11.78
CA GLY A 853 28.07 10.53 12.88
C GLY A 853 28.12 11.21 14.25
N THR A 854 28.92 12.27 14.43
CA THR A 854 28.93 13.07 15.67
C THR A 854 27.76 14.05 15.74
N TRP A 855 27.15 14.41 14.61
CA TRP A 855 26.06 15.37 14.53
C TRP A 855 24.84 14.94 15.36
N ARG A 856 24.21 15.90 16.03
CA ARG A 856 23.04 15.70 16.89
C ARG A 856 21.93 16.64 16.44
N TYR A 857 20.76 16.08 16.15
CA TYR A 857 19.58 16.88 15.83
C TYR A 857 18.96 17.46 17.11
N PRO A 858 18.30 18.63 17.03
CA PRO A 858 17.67 19.27 18.20
C PRO A 858 16.38 18.57 18.67
N PHE A 859 16.01 17.44 18.04
CA PHE A 859 14.82 16.64 18.31
C PHE A 859 15.18 15.17 18.48
N ARG A 860 14.28 14.39 19.10
CA ARG A 860 14.45 12.94 19.28
C ARG A 860 14.43 12.25 17.91
N THR A 861 15.37 11.34 17.70
CA THR A 861 15.54 10.56 16.47
C THR A 861 15.33 9.07 16.77
N ILE A 862 14.78 8.32 15.80
CA ILE A 862 14.44 6.90 15.99
C ILE A 862 15.72 6.04 15.97
N TYR A 863 16.58 6.25 14.96
CA TYR A 863 17.84 5.51 14.77
C TYR A 863 19.07 6.33 15.18
N GLN A 864 19.01 7.00 16.34
CA GLN A 864 20.16 7.61 17.00
C GLN A 864 20.94 8.64 16.15
N ASN A 865 20.26 9.65 15.59
CA ASN A 865 20.82 10.68 14.69
C ASN A 865 21.33 10.07 13.37
N ASN A 866 22.47 10.56 12.86
CA ASN A 866 23.13 10.05 11.65
C ASN A 866 23.79 8.69 11.93
N SER A 867 23.01 7.63 11.88
CA SER A 867 23.48 6.24 12.01
C SER A 867 23.78 5.62 10.64
N GLY A 868 24.09 4.33 10.61
CA GLY A 868 24.29 3.58 9.37
C GLY A 868 23.07 3.64 8.44
N TYR A 869 21.86 3.73 8.98
CA TYR A 869 20.61 3.84 8.21
C TYR A 869 20.48 5.13 7.39
N ILE A 870 21.18 6.20 7.78
CA ILE A 870 21.20 7.48 7.05
C ILE A 870 22.49 7.60 6.23
N THR A 871 23.64 7.37 6.86
CA THR A 871 24.95 7.63 6.23
C THR A 871 25.28 6.66 5.08
N LEU A 872 25.03 5.36 5.26
CA LEU A 872 25.51 4.33 4.33
C LEU A 872 24.74 4.31 3.00
N PRO A 873 23.41 4.47 2.94
CA PRO A 873 22.68 4.54 1.68
C PRO A 873 23.08 5.73 0.80
N HIS A 874 23.25 6.92 1.38
CA HIS A 874 23.65 8.11 0.65
C HIS A 874 25.11 8.02 0.15
N LEU A 875 26.01 7.41 0.94
CA LEU A 875 27.35 7.04 0.46
C LEU A 875 27.31 6.06 -0.73
N TYR A 876 26.46 5.04 -0.67
CA TYR A 876 26.29 4.09 -1.78
C TYR A 876 25.70 4.74 -3.02
N LEU A 877 24.68 5.58 -2.86
CA LEU A 877 24.05 6.35 -3.93
C LEU A 877 25.07 7.20 -4.70
N ARG A 878 25.79 8.07 -3.97
CA ARG A 878 26.85 8.92 -4.53
C ARG A 878 27.94 8.10 -5.21
N ALA A 879 28.20 6.88 -4.69
CA ALA A 879 29.16 5.98 -5.28
C ALA A 879 28.70 5.34 -6.60
N ARG A 880 27.47 4.82 -6.64
CA ARG A 880 26.89 4.25 -7.86
C ARG A 880 26.79 5.28 -8.98
N LEU A 881 26.39 6.52 -8.63
CA LEU A 881 26.21 7.63 -9.57
C LEU A 881 27.48 8.44 -9.88
N ARG A 882 28.59 8.22 -9.15
CA ARG A 882 29.84 9.00 -9.29
C ARG A 882 29.67 10.51 -9.07
N ILE A 883 28.76 10.90 -8.16
CA ILE A 883 28.53 12.30 -7.77
C ILE A 883 29.80 12.90 -7.15
N ASP A 884 30.45 12.14 -6.26
CA ASP A 884 31.64 12.54 -5.52
C ASP A 884 32.87 11.73 -5.95
N GLY A 885 34.05 12.31 -5.78
CA GLY A 885 35.32 11.61 -5.92
C GLY A 885 35.58 10.62 -4.78
N GLN A 886 36.41 9.60 -5.03
CA GLN A 886 36.70 8.53 -4.05
C GLN A 886 37.23 9.08 -2.72
N ASP A 887 38.08 10.11 -2.75
CA ASP A 887 38.65 10.69 -1.53
C ASP A 887 37.63 11.50 -0.72
N THR A 888 36.67 12.16 -1.37
CA THR A 888 35.54 12.82 -0.69
C THR A 888 34.67 11.78 0.02
N LEU A 889 34.33 10.68 -0.67
CA LEU A 889 33.54 9.60 -0.10
C LEU A 889 34.24 8.89 1.06
N ARG A 890 35.57 8.74 0.99
CA ARG A 890 36.38 8.28 2.15
C ARG A 890 36.28 9.25 3.32
N GLN A 891 36.39 10.56 3.10
CA GLN A 891 36.27 11.56 4.18
C GLN A 891 34.87 11.53 4.84
N TYR A 892 33.81 11.42 4.05
CA TYR A 892 32.44 11.22 4.56
C TYR A 892 32.32 9.90 5.34
N LEU A 893 32.86 8.80 4.82
CA LEU A 893 32.87 7.51 5.51
C LEU A 893 33.58 7.59 6.87
N GLU A 894 34.77 8.22 6.96
CA GLU A 894 35.50 8.38 8.22
C GLU A 894 34.67 9.14 9.27
N LYS A 895 33.96 10.20 8.87
CA LYS A 895 33.05 10.94 9.75
C LYS A 895 31.82 10.13 10.15
N ALA A 896 31.28 9.31 9.25
CA ALA A 896 30.15 8.44 9.54
C ALA A 896 30.46 7.39 10.62
N LYS A 897 31.72 6.88 10.69
CA LYS A 897 32.12 5.87 11.69
C LYS A 897 31.95 6.31 13.14
N ALA A 898 31.84 7.62 13.40
CA ALA A 898 31.61 8.15 14.73
C ALA A 898 30.26 7.71 15.35
N ASN A 899 29.35 7.16 14.54
CA ASN A 899 28.12 6.52 15.01
C ASN A 899 27.90 5.17 14.32
N ARG A 900 28.45 4.10 14.92
CA ARG A 900 28.32 2.72 14.40
C ARG A 900 26.95 2.07 14.63
N HIS A 901 25.91 2.81 15.04
CA HIS A 901 24.57 2.23 15.17
C HIS A 901 24.07 1.70 13.81
N LEU A 902 23.62 0.44 13.78
CA LEU A 902 23.15 -0.26 12.58
C LEU A 902 24.19 -0.39 11.45
N TRP A 903 25.47 -0.53 11.80
CA TRP A 903 26.56 -0.69 10.82
C TRP A 903 26.68 -2.06 10.16
N TRP A 904 25.81 -3.02 10.49
CA TRP A 904 25.64 -4.24 9.69
C TRP A 904 25.19 -3.95 8.24
N LEU A 905 24.77 -2.71 7.93
CA LEU A 905 24.54 -2.20 6.57
C LEU A 905 25.82 -1.93 5.77
N ALA A 906 26.97 -1.74 6.43
CA ALA A 906 28.17 -1.22 5.79
C ALA A 906 28.83 -2.12 4.74
N PRO A 907 28.79 -3.47 4.81
CA PRO A 907 29.54 -4.31 3.87
C PRO A 907 29.36 -4.02 2.37
N PRO A 908 28.15 -3.92 1.77
CA PRO A 908 27.99 -3.57 0.36
C PRO A 908 28.50 -2.17 0.01
N VAL A 909 28.45 -1.23 0.97
CA VAL A 909 28.92 0.16 0.77
C VAL A 909 30.43 0.23 0.76
N LEU A 910 31.06 -0.45 1.71
CA LEU A 910 32.51 -0.58 1.77
C LEU A 910 33.03 -1.37 0.55
N ALA A 911 32.31 -2.38 0.10
CA ALA A 911 32.64 -3.12 -1.12
C ALA A 911 32.64 -2.22 -2.36
N GLU A 912 31.60 -1.39 -2.59
CA GLU A 912 31.57 -0.47 -3.73
C GLU A 912 32.67 0.61 -3.67
N LEU A 913 33.01 1.10 -2.47
CA LEU A 913 34.09 2.10 -2.28
C LEU A 913 35.50 1.51 -2.47
N ILE A 914 35.73 0.26 -2.05
CA ILE A 914 36.95 -0.50 -2.36
C ILE A 914 37.04 -0.74 -3.88
N HIS A 915 35.91 -1.12 -4.48
CA HIS A 915 35.80 -1.45 -5.89
C HIS A 915 35.63 -0.22 -6.83
N TRP A 916 35.86 0.99 -6.32
CA TRP A 916 35.62 2.24 -7.04
C TRP A 916 36.26 2.29 -8.44
N ASN A 917 37.53 1.90 -8.53
CA ASN A 917 38.34 2.04 -9.74
C ASN A 917 38.25 0.83 -10.68
N THR A 918 37.45 -0.18 -10.34
CA THR A 918 37.33 -1.44 -11.08
C THR A 918 35.95 -1.61 -11.70
N GLN A 919 35.91 -1.84 -13.01
CA GLN A 919 34.70 -2.12 -13.79
C GLN A 919 34.56 -3.62 -14.09
N ILE A 920 34.82 -4.46 -13.08
CA ILE A 920 34.90 -5.92 -13.20
C ILE A 920 34.10 -6.58 -12.09
N TRP A 921 33.03 -7.30 -12.39
CA TRP A 921 32.26 -8.03 -11.38
C TRP A 921 31.62 -9.28 -12.00
N VAL A 922 31.15 -10.19 -11.15
CA VAL A 922 30.38 -11.35 -11.62
C VAL A 922 28.89 -11.01 -11.59
N ALA A 923 28.25 -11.12 -12.76
CA ALA A 923 26.86 -10.74 -13.01
C ALA A 923 25.90 -11.93 -13.02
N ASP A 924 26.39 -13.15 -13.23
CA ASP A 924 25.65 -14.38 -12.96
C ASP A 924 26.63 -15.55 -12.77
N TRP A 925 26.19 -16.59 -12.07
CA TRP A 925 26.91 -17.87 -11.92
C TRP A 925 25.94 -19.06 -11.81
N GLY A 926 24.69 -18.87 -12.24
CA GLY A 926 23.65 -19.89 -12.26
C GLY A 926 23.48 -20.60 -10.92
N LYS A 927 23.49 -21.92 -10.96
CA LYS A 927 23.32 -22.82 -9.81
C LYS A 927 24.63 -23.12 -9.07
N CYS A 928 25.75 -22.54 -9.47
CA CYS A 928 27.01 -22.73 -8.75
C CYS A 928 26.96 -22.08 -7.35
N ALA A 929 27.78 -22.56 -6.41
CA ALA A 929 28.11 -21.77 -5.22
C ALA A 929 29.22 -20.76 -5.57
N PHE A 930 29.15 -19.53 -5.07
CA PHE A 930 30.20 -18.54 -5.29
C PHE A 930 31.18 -18.53 -4.12
N LEU A 931 32.44 -18.88 -4.38
CA LEU A 931 33.47 -19.03 -3.35
C LEU A 931 34.30 -17.75 -3.14
N GLY A 932 34.18 -16.78 -4.05
CA GLY A 932 34.90 -15.50 -4.05
C GLY A 932 35.67 -15.28 -5.35
N GLY A 933 36.42 -14.18 -5.43
CA GLY A 933 37.34 -13.93 -6.52
C GLY A 933 38.26 -12.75 -6.28
N ASN A 934 39.33 -12.64 -7.07
CA ASN A 934 40.38 -11.63 -6.93
C ASN A 934 40.64 -10.90 -8.26
N ILE A 935 41.12 -9.66 -8.18
CA ILE A 935 41.73 -8.92 -9.27
C ILE A 935 43.21 -8.75 -8.93
N VAL A 936 44.05 -9.56 -9.57
CA VAL A 936 45.50 -9.59 -9.38
C VAL A 936 46.17 -8.72 -10.43
N ARG A 937 46.91 -7.70 -9.99
CA ARG A 937 47.71 -6.85 -10.87
C ARG A 937 49.03 -7.54 -11.20
N LEU A 938 49.22 -7.93 -12.46
CA LEU A 938 50.44 -8.60 -12.93
C LEU A 938 51.51 -7.57 -13.32
N GLU A 939 51.09 -6.53 -14.04
CA GLU A 939 51.93 -5.42 -14.49
C GLU A 939 51.11 -4.12 -14.48
N ARG A 940 51.72 -2.96 -14.80
CA ARG A 940 51.05 -1.65 -14.79
C ARG A 940 49.70 -1.64 -15.53
N ASN A 941 49.62 -2.36 -16.66
CA ASN A 941 48.47 -2.41 -17.59
C ASN A 941 47.87 -3.83 -17.80
N ARG A 942 48.32 -4.84 -17.05
CA ARG A 942 47.87 -6.25 -17.18
C ARG A 942 47.29 -6.73 -15.86
N ILE A 943 46.08 -7.26 -15.91
CA ILE A 943 45.37 -7.78 -14.74
C ILE A 943 44.87 -9.20 -15.03
N ARG A 944 44.93 -10.05 -14.01
CA ARG A 944 44.30 -11.38 -13.98
C ARG A 944 43.09 -11.29 -13.05
N VAL A 945 41.92 -11.61 -13.56
CA VAL A 945 40.69 -11.78 -12.77
C VAL A 945 40.56 -13.26 -12.46
N GLU A 946 40.38 -13.58 -11.19
CA GLU A 946 40.17 -14.93 -10.68
C GLU A 946 38.76 -15.02 -10.11
N VAL A 947 37.97 -15.99 -10.55
CA VAL A 947 36.64 -16.27 -10.02
C VAL A 947 36.58 -17.73 -9.59
N GLN A 948 36.19 -17.98 -8.34
CA GLN A 948 36.11 -19.32 -7.77
C GLN A 948 34.63 -19.69 -7.54
N VAL A 949 34.20 -20.82 -8.10
CA VAL A 949 32.85 -21.33 -7.95
C VAL A 949 32.84 -22.84 -7.73
N ASP A 950 31.82 -23.36 -7.03
CA ASP A 950 31.54 -24.80 -6.91
C ASP A 950 30.34 -25.15 -7.81
N ASN A 951 30.62 -25.78 -8.95
CA ASN A 951 29.61 -26.17 -9.92
C ASN A 951 29.03 -27.54 -9.54
N ARG A 952 27.92 -27.57 -8.80
CA ARG A 952 27.30 -28.84 -8.40
C ARG A 952 26.36 -29.43 -9.45
N TYR A 953 25.89 -28.60 -10.39
CA TYR A 953 24.84 -28.95 -11.35
C TYR A 953 25.28 -28.67 -12.80
N PRO A 954 26.36 -29.30 -13.30
CA PRO A 954 26.83 -29.09 -14.66
C PRO A 954 25.80 -29.55 -15.71
N PRO A 955 25.76 -28.91 -16.89
CA PRO A 955 26.54 -27.75 -17.29
C PRO A 955 25.89 -26.44 -16.83
N ASP A 956 26.71 -25.48 -16.39
CA ASP A 956 26.25 -24.16 -15.92
C ASP A 956 27.05 -23.02 -16.56
N THR A 957 26.70 -21.75 -16.34
CA THR A 957 27.37 -20.57 -16.94
C THR A 957 27.70 -19.50 -15.91
N VAL A 958 28.96 -19.06 -15.92
CA VAL A 958 29.43 -17.87 -15.18
C VAL A 958 29.53 -16.69 -16.13
N VAL A 959 28.94 -15.56 -15.76
CA VAL A 959 28.94 -14.31 -16.53
C VAL A 959 29.72 -13.24 -15.77
N VAL A 960 30.80 -12.75 -16.36
CA VAL A 960 31.69 -11.73 -15.77
C VAL A 960 31.65 -10.48 -16.64
N VAL A 961 31.38 -9.32 -16.04
CA VAL A 961 31.49 -8.02 -16.72
C VAL A 961 32.95 -7.59 -16.73
N LEU A 962 33.43 -7.13 -17.88
CA LEU A 962 34.83 -6.78 -18.12
C LEU A 962 34.91 -5.47 -18.94
N PRO A 963 35.89 -4.58 -18.66
CA PRO A 963 36.07 -3.34 -19.42
C PRO A 963 36.64 -3.56 -20.83
N ARG A 964 37.16 -4.76 -21.13
CA ARG A 964 37.69 -5.14 -22.45
C ARG A 964 37.62 -6.65 -22.67
N LYS A 965 37.67 -7.06 -23.94
CA LYS A 965 37.72 -8.48 -24.33
C LYS A 965 38.97 -9.14 -23.74
N PRO A 966 38.88 -10.34 -23.15
CA PRO A 966 40.04 -11.04 -22.60
C PRO A 966 40.99 -11.58 -23.68
N ARG A 967 42.27 -11.68 -23.31
CA ARG A 967 43.37 -12.21 -24.14
C ARG A 967 43.52 -13.73 -23.99
N ARG A 968 43.25 -14.25 -22.80
CA ARG A 968 43.34 -15.66 -22.40
C ARG A 968 42.32 -15.91 -21.30
N ILE A 969 41.70 -17.09 -21.33
CA ILE A 969 40.72 -17.55 -20.34
C ILE A 969 41.07 -19.01 -20.02
N GLU A 970 41.08 -19.35 -18.75
CA GLU A 970 41.46 -20.68 -18.25
C GLU A 970 40.48 -21.15 -17.18
N ILE A 971 40.24 -22.46 -17.12
CA ILE A 971 39.55 -23.12 -16.02
C ILE A 971 40.53 -24.15 -15.44
N ASN A 972 40.82 -24.06 -14.14
CA ASN A 972 41.72 -24.98 -13.43
C ASN A 972 43.08 -25.15 -14.16
N ASP A 973 43.70 -24.01 -14.49
CA ASP A 973 44.97 -23.88 -15.25
C ASP A 973 44.99 -24.48 -16.67
N GLY A 974 43.84 -24.96 -17.18
CA GLY A 974 43.65 -25.44 -18.54
C GLY A 974 42.94 -24.41 -19.45
N PRO A 975 43.21 -24.39 -20.76
CA PRO A 975 42.52 -23.50 -21.70
C PRO A 975 41.04 -23.88 -21.83
N VAL A 976 40.16 -22.88 -21.93
CA VAL A 976 38.72 -23.11 -22.18
C VAL A 976 38.46 -23.32 -23.68
N ALA A 977 37.60 -24.28 -24.01
CA ALA A 977 37.20 -24.53 -25.39
C ALA A 977 36.37 -23.35 -25.95
N ILE A 978 36.62 -22.98 -27.21
CA ILE A 978 35.95 -21.83 -27.86
C ILE A 978 34.40 -21.91 -27.79
N PRO A 979 33.73 -23.07 -27.98
CA PRO A 979 32.27 -23.17 -27.87
C PRO A 979 31.71 -22.90 -26.47
N ASP A 980 32.54 -22.99 -25.43
CA ASP A 980 32.16 -22.73 -24.03
C ASP A 980 32.38 -21.25 -23.64
N VAL A 981 32.77 -20.38 -24.57
CA VAL A 981 33.08 -18.96 -24.33
C VAL A 981 32.29 -18.05 -25.27
N LYS A 982 31.55 -17.09 -24.71
CA LYS A 982 30.93 -15.98 -25.45
C LYS A 982 31.38 -14.65 -24.84
N TYR A 983 31.83 -13.70 -25.67
CA TYR A 983 32.08 -12.32 -25.24
C TYR A 983 31.27 -11.34 -26.09
N GLU A 984 30.36 -10.61 -25.45
CA GLU A 984 29.42 -9.69 -26.10
C GLU A 984 29.06 -8.54 -25.16
N ASN A 985 29.00 -7.30 -25.65
CA ASN A 985 28.54 -6.12 -24.90
C ASN A 985 29.14 -5.99 -23.47
N GLY A 986 30.45 -6.17 -23.37
CA GLY A 986 31.20 -6.10 -22.10
C GLY A 986 31.09 -7.32 -21.18
N ARG A 987 30.35 -8.36 -21.58
CA ARG A 987 30.09 -9.57 -20.77
C ARG A 987 30.82 -10.76 -21.34
N LEU A 988 31.55 -11.47 -20.49
CA LEU A 988 32.13 -12.78 -20.75
C LEU A 988 31.26 -13.87 -20.12
N SER A 989 30.60 -14.68 -20.93
CA SER A 989 29.94 -15.92 -20.49
C SER A 989 30.90 -17.09 -20.67
N VAL A 990 31.09 -17.89 -19.62
CA VAL A 990 31.93 -19.09 -19.63
C VAL A 990 31.12 -20.28 -19.11
N ARG A 991 31.01 -21.33 -19.94
CA ARG A 991 30.25 -22.53 -19.61
C ARG A 991 31.11 -23.55 -18.86
N LEU A 992 30.64 -23.99 -17.70
CA LEU A 992 31.30 -24.95 -16.83
C LEU A 992 30.71 -26.35 -17.04
N GLN A 993 31.46 -27.20 -17.76
CA GLN A 993 31.03 -28.54 -18.16
C GLN A 993 31.24 -29.62 -17.08
N LYS A 994 32.10 -29.37 -16.09
CA LYS A 994 32.51 -30.36 -15.07
C LYS A 994 32.02 -29.97 -13.67
N PRO A 995 31.64 -30.95 -12.84
CA PRO A 995 31.23 -30.68 -11.47
C PRO A 995 32.41 -30.34 -10.55
N GLY A 996 32.10 -29.71 -9.42
CA GLY A 996 33.04 -29.38 -8.34
C GLY A 996 33.64 -27.97 -8.44
N GLN A 997 34.72 -27.74 -7.70
CA GLN A 997 35.39 -26.44 -7.66
C GLN A 997 36.07 -26.12 -8.99
N ASN A 998 35.82 -24.90 -9.48
CA ASN A 998 36.39 -24.35 -10.71
C ASN A 998 37.00 -22.96 -10.40
N LEU A 999 38.28 -22.80 -10.73
CA LEU A 999 38.98 -21.51 -10.78
C LEU A 999 38.98 -21.01 -12.22
N LEU A 1000 38.20 -19.96 -12.49
CA LEU A 1000 38.17 -19.24 -13.75
C LEU A 1000 39.20 -18.10 -13.72
N SER A 1001 40.26 -18.20 -14.53
CA SER A 1001 41.32 -17.20 -14.66
C SER A 1001 41.21 -16.45 -15.99
N ILE A 1002 41.00 -15.13 -15.94
CA ILE A 1002 40.75 -14.27 -17.10
C ILE A 1002 41.85 -13.22 -17.19
N TYR A 1003 42.55 -13.14 -18.32
CA TYR A 1003 43.68 -12.22 -18.53
C TYR A 1003 43.27 -11.07 -19.44
N LEU A 1004 43.37 -9.83 -18.95
CA LEU A 1004 43.00 -8.60 -19.67
C LEU A 1004 44.21 -7.81 -20.18
#